data_AF-A0A953VR63-F1
#
_entry.id   AF-A0A953VR63-F1
#
_cell.length_a   1.000
_cell.length_b   1.000
_cell.length_c   1.000
_cell.angle_alpha   90.00
_cell.angle_beta   90.00
_cell.angle_gamma   90.00
#
_symmetry.space_group_name_H-M   'P 1'
#
loop_
_entity.id
_entity.type
_entity.pdbx_description
1 polymer ?
#
loop_
_entity_poly.entity_id
_entity_poly.type
_entity_poly.pdbx_seq_one_letter_code
_entity_poly.pdbx_strand_id
1 'polypeptide(L)'
;MLKTLIEFKPTETVTLIPNSGVQFMDFGIDLAAAPKMLREFVYVGESDTAPGTVSIHPLEPGPDDTMVYVRPGETRQITADPEQCYSIPFKQVLDRFDRLWLPFPFFRRTGSGFDDGPTTWARIKVVKLDEPDSRGHTHRLILAFDTLLTPRLPGQPYTAPEEVSDATEKVFFGFCSDHRRNSSFMALPWVAGWLREQYAKGMNISPEDFPNPGEYWAAYMVLIDLIAATCPMPSIELADLFSPYSRRDPVGVSLVLDIGNSRMCGVLVEDAPTTSYADVSQTYRLELRDLSRVEHVYSEPFESRIEFAAVDFGPLRHASGANRNKREAFWWPSPVRVGPEAARLASLTDGTEGASGLSSPKRYLWDAEPRLQPWINNNSNLPEGTEPQEIRGPMISRLTEDGTVTLRKPGSLPGLLRLYSRSSLYTLMLGELLIQATTQINSVDVRKNRLNSAFPRVLKQIILTLPTATPLAEQKIMRERIAAAVDLVWEVMGWNDAESLFKKPEIRLDWDEATCTHLVWLFNEIQHKFHGTPQEFFDLVADGRQSGDGASCLRMASIDMGGGTTDLMIMRHDIAAGTQTVIEPQQVFREGFRLAGDDILKELVEAYFLPQLSRNMAARGIARPDAILADLFGGDREAMSQRERTMRGQLVAQILAQAAIGLMQRYERGETDEVRLADLLSGVEVISRPAIDYFEETVRLKGGLAYDLLETPITMKFDEVERLIEGLVGPMIRDLCDLVRAYDCDILLISGRPSQYAVMQRMILASMPVTANRIVAMGNYRVGNWYPFRASDFRIFDPKTTAVVGAMLCHTCSQSVGNMTLRTQGMKMKSTARYIGAMSENGQIRAENVLLENVDLDSGMGVVDFQLSLASPTYIGFRQLPIPRWRSSPLYSVSFAKPENVGKLNLPLKVTFQRALARRAGEEEQVMEEFTVQSVEDAQGTQLNKTAVRSRLQTMLIENQTEAGYWLDTGVLQVKLG
;
A
#
# COMPACT_ATOMS: atom_id res chain seq x y z
N MET A 1 10.47 9.38 -2.42
CA MET A 1 11.54 9.89 -3.31
C MET A 1 10.91 10.69 -4.46
N LEU A 2 11.61 11.64 -5.08
CA LEU A 2 11.08 12.31 -6.27
C LEU A 2 10.96 11.31 -7.43
N LYS A 3 9.91 11.46 -8.26
CA LYS A 3 9.77 10.68 -9.49
C LYS A 3 10.96 10.93 -10.41
N THR A 4 11.50 9.85 -10.98
CA THR A 4 12.58 9.93 -11.97
C THR A 4 12.04 10.55 -13.25
N LEU A 5 12.72 11.58 -13.75
CA LEU A 5 12.31 12.28 -14.97
C LEU A 5 12.66 11.47 -16.23
N ILE A 6 11.81 11.57 -17.23
CA ILE A 6 12.07 11.07 -18.58
C ILE A 6 12.60 12.23 -19.42
N GLU A 7 13.71 12.01 -20.12
CA GLU A 7 14.18 12.98 -21.12
C GLU A 7 13.46 12.76 -22.45
N PHE A 8 12.80 13.80 -22.93
CA PHE A 8 12.13 13.82 -24.22
C PHE A 8 12.88 14.70 -25.21
N LYS A 9 12.89 14.28 -26.47
CA LYS A 9 13.34 15.15 -27.57
C LYS A 9 12.15 15.97 -28.09
N PRO A 10 12.35 17.23 -28.54
CA PRO A 10 11.25 18.07 -29.04
C PRO A 10 10.43 17.47 -30.20
N THR A 11 11.03 16.59 -31.00
CA THR A 11 10.38 15.91 -32.12
C THR A 11 9.95 14.48 -31.79
N GLU A 12 10.05 14.07 -30.52
CA GLU A 12 9.68 12.73 -30.10
C GLU A 12 8.16 12.58 -30.06
N THR A 13 7.69 11.43 -30.53
CA THR A 13 6.31 11.00 -30.34
C THR A 13 6.28 9.86 -29.34
N VAL A 14 5.38 9.94 -28.37
CA VAL A 14 5.13 8.88 -27.39
C VAL A 14 3.70 8.37 -27.52
N THR A 15 3.50 7.10 -27.19
CA THR A 15 2.17 6.48 -27.29
C THR A 15 1.50 6.46 -25.93
N LEU A 16 0.24 6.87 -25.81
CA LEU A 16 -0.62 6.60 -24.64
C LEU A 16 -1.59 5.45 -24.94
N ILE A 17 -1.90 4.66 -23.92
CA ILE A 17 -2.79 3.51 -24.04
C ILE A 17 -4.23 3.94 -23.72
N PRO A 18 -5.18 3.86 -24.68
CA PRO A 18 -6.57 4.21 -24.42
C PRO A 18 -7.20 3.39 -23.29
N ASN A 19 -8.11 4.01 -22.55
CA ASN A 19 -8.89 3.40 -21.45
C ASN A 19 -8.03 2.76 -20.34
N SER A 20 -6.79 3.22 -20.15
CA SER A 20 -5.85 2.71 -19.13
C SER A 20 -5.87 3.52 -17.82
N GLY A 21 -6.74 4.53 -17.71
CA GLY A 21 -6.84 5.40 -16.53
C GLY A 21 -6.10 6.73 -16.70
N VAL A 22 -5.69 7.33 -15.58
CA VAL A 22 -4.91 8.58 -15.58
C VAL A 22 -3.44 8.23 -15.78
N GLN A 23 -2.79 8.84 -16.77
CA GLN A 23 -1.37 8.65 -17.10
C GLN A 23 -0.60 9.93 -16.82
N PHE A 24 0.63 9.80 -16.29
CA PHE A 24 1.45 10.93 -15.88
C PHE A 24 2.72 11.06 -16.73
N MET A 25 3.20 12.29 -16.90
CA MET A 25 4.51 12.62 -17.45
C MET A 25 5.13 13.72 -16.59
N ASP A 26 6.38 13.52 -16.16
CA ASP A 26 7.06 14.41 -15.22
C ASP A 26 8.26 15.08 -15.88
N PHE A 27 8.39 16.38 -15.64
CA PHE A 27 9.45 17.24 -16.16
C PHE A 27 10.10 18.03 -15.03
N GLY A 28 11.35 18.42 -15.22
CA GLY A 28 12.08 19.33 -14.34
C GLY A 28 12.16 20.72 -14.95
N ILE A 29 12.01 21.76 -14.13
CA ILE A 29 12.24 23.15 -14.55
C ILE A 29 13.48 23.66 -13.83
N ASP A 30 14.47 24.09 -14.60
CA ASP A 30 15.62 24.84 -14.10
C ASP A 30 15.39 26.34 -14.33
N LEU A 31 15.20 27.08 -13.24
CA LEU A 31 14.99 28.52 -13.29
C LEU A 31 16.25 29.32 -13.62
N ALA A 32 17.44 28.76 -13.43
CA ALA A 32 18.68 29.42 -13.82
C ALA A 32 18.89 29.36 -15.34
N ALA A 33 18.44 28.27 -15.97
CA ALA A 33 18.43 28.08 -17.42
C ALA A 33 17.23 28.74 -18.10
N ALA A 34 16.14 29.02 -17.37
CA ALA A 34 14.99 29.73 -17.90
C ALA A 34 15.36 31.17 -18.29
N PRO A 35 14.93 31.66 -19.47
CA PRO A 35 15.15 33.06 -19.81
C PRO A 35 14.53 33.97 -18.75
N LYS A 36 15.17 35.10 -18.42
CA LYS A 36 14.60 36.13 -17.54
C LYS A 36 13.38 36.75 -18.22
N MET A 37 12.25 36.06 -18.14
CA MET A 37 11.02 36.41 -18.83
C MET A 37 10.17 37.33 -17.97
N LEU A 38 10.08 38.59 -18.40
CA LEU A 38 8.98 39.48 -18.06
C LEU A 38 8.05 39.48 -19.27
N ARG A 39 6.76 39.22 -19.06
CA ARG A 39 5.77 39.28 -20.14
C ARG A 39 4.87 40.48 -19.88
N GLU A 40 4.69 41.30 -20.91
CA GLU A 40 3.83 42.47 -20.87
C GLU A 40 2.52 42.16 -21.59
N PHE A 41 1.43 42.72 -21.06
CA PHE A 41 0.07 42.50 -21.54
C PHE A 41 -0.65 43.83 -21.65
N VAL A 42 -1.57 43.92 -22.62
CA VAL A 42 -2.56 45.00 -22.71
C VAL A 42 -3.94 44.45 -22.44
N TYR A 43 -4.75 45.20 -21.68
CA TYR A 43 -6.16 44.90 -21.50
C TYR A 43 -7.03 45.82 -22.34
N VAL A 44 -8.05 45.27 -22.98
CA VAL A 44 -8.98 46.00 -23.86
C VAL A 44 -10.41 45.69 -23.44
N GLY A 45 -11.17 46.70 -23.06
CA GLY A 45 -12.62 46.58 -22.81
C GLY A 45 -13.39 46.47 -24.13
N GLU A 46 -14.32 45.53 -24.24
CA GLU A 46 -15.23 45.46 -25.40
C GLU A 46 -16.35 46.51 -25.32
N SER A 47 -16.78 47.02 -26.49
CA SER A 47 -17.75 48.11 -26.69
C SER A 47 -19.18 47.85 -26.18
N ASP A 48 -20.03 48.89 -26.21
CA ASP A 48 -21.43 49.11 -25.76
C ASP A 48 -22.45 47.95 -25.76
N THR A 49 -22.16 46.79 -26.33
CA THR A 49 -23.08 45.63 -26.39
C THR A 49 -22.96 44.66 -25.22
N ALA A 50 -21.85 44.69 -24.46
CA ALA A 50 -21.66 43.92 -23.23
C ALA A 50 -20.72 44.67 -22.25
N PRO A 51 -21.25 45.65 -21.49
CA PRO A 51 -20.44 46.43 -20.55
C PRO A 51 -19.81 45.54 -19.46
N GLY A 52 -18.49 45.56 -19.32
CA GLY A 52 -17.76 44.89 -18.23
C GLY A 52 -16.85 43.72 -18.61
N THR A 53 -16.81 43.31 -19.89
CA THR A 53 -15.90 42.25 -20.37
C THR A 53 -14.56 42.81 -20.84
N VAL A 54 -13.47 42.29 -20.27
CA VAL A 54 -12.08 42.67 -20.60
C VAL A 54 -11.38 41.52 -21.31
N SER A 55 -10.67 41.84 -22.41
CA SER A 55 -9.80 40.91 -23.12
C SER A 55 -8.33 41.24 -22.87
N ILE A 56 -7.49 40.23 -22.69
CA ILE A 56 -6.06 40.38 -22.39
C ILE A 56 -5.24 39.82 -23.56
N HIS A 57 -4.24 40.58 -24.02
CA HIS A 57 -3.39 40.20 -25.13
C HIS A 57 -1.90 40.35 -24.76
N PRO A 58 -1.06 39.34 -25.03
CA PRO A 58 0.38 39.48 -24.85
C PRO A 58 0.96 40.48 -25.84
N LEU A 59 1.90 41.28 -25.38
CA LEU A 59 2.59 42.27 -26.21
C LEU A 59 3.81 41.68 -26.90
N GLU A 60 4.02 42.12 -28.13
CA GLU A 60 5.16 41.78 -28.99
C GLU A 60 5.83 43.07 -29.48
N PRO A 61 7.17 43.06 -29.69
CA PRO A 61 7.86 44.22 -30.26
C PRO A 61 7.43 44.42 -31.73
N GLY A 62 6.96 45.62 -32.04
CA GLY A 62 6.57 46.04 -33.38
C GLY A 62 7.73 46.62 -34.21
N PRO A 63 7.46 47.04 -35.46
CA PRO A 63 8.48 47.53 -36.39
C PRO A 63 9.27 48.76 -35.93
N ASP A 64 8.69 49.58 -35.04
CA ASP A 64 9.23 50.87 -34.58
C ASP A 64 9.55 50.90 -33.07
N ASP A 65 9.95 49.77 -32.48
CA ASP A 65 10.15 49.62 -31.01
C ASP A 65 8.90 49.92 -30.16
N THR A 66 7.72 49.99 -30.79
CA THR A 66 6.43 50.11 -30.10
C THR A 66 5.89 48.73 -29.73
N MET A 67 5.27 48.61 -28.56
CA MET A 67 4.62 47.37 -28.15
C MET A 67 3.28 47.23 -28.88
N VAL A 68 3.11 46.12 -29.59
CA VAL A 68 1.91 45.81 -30.36
C VAL A 68 1.27 44.52 -29.88
N TYR A 69 -0.02 44.37 -30.14
CA TYR A 69 -0.76 43.12 -29.94
C TYR A 69 -1.58 42.78 -31.19
N VAL A 70 -1.99 41.53 -31.30
CA VAL A 70 -2.85 41.02 -32.37
C VAL A 70 -4.04 40.33 -31.73
N ARG A 71 -5.25 40.70 -32.14
CA ARG A 71 -6.48 40.06 -31.65
C ARG A 71 -6.63 38.64 -32.23
N PRO A 72 -7.24 37.70 -31.50
CA PRO A 72 -7.53 36.36 -32.01
C PRO A 72 -8.28 36.40 -33.34
N GLY A 73 -7.82 35.66 -34.34
CA GLY A 73 -8.42 35.62 -35.68
C GLY A 73 -8.07 36.80 -36.60
N GLU A 74 -7.37 37.82 -36.09
CA GLU A 74 -6.86 38.93 -36.88
C GLU A 74 -5.36 38.75 -37.21
N THR A 75 -4.90 39.41 -38.26
CA THR A 75 -3.47 39.49 -38.62
C THR A 75 -2.89 40.89 -38.42
N ARG A 76 -3.75 41.87 -38.10
CA ARG A 76 -3.36 43.27 -37.93
C ARG A 76 -2.70 43.47 -36.57
N GLN A 77 -1.51 44.07 -36.58
CA GLN A 77 -0.87 44.58 -35.37
C GLN A 77 -1.53 45.89 -34.93
N ILE A 78 -1.84 45.99 -33.65
CA ILE A 78 -2.46 47.16 -33.01
C ILE A 78 -1.47 47.67 -31.96
N THR A 79 -1.15 48.97 -32.00
CA THR A 79 -0.31 49.62 -30.98
C THR A 79 -1.04 49.62 -29.63
N ALA A 80 -0.37 49.16 -28.59
CA ALA A 80 -0.93 49.11 -27.24
C ALA A 80 -0.95 50.49 -26.58
N ASP A 81 -2.00 50.76 -25.80
CA ASP A 81 -2.07 51.94 -24.94
C ASP A 81 -1.25 51.69 -23.66
N PRO A 82 -0.17 52.45 -23.39
CA PRO A 82 0.66 52.25 -22.21
C PRO A 82 -0.09 52.32 -20.87
N GLU A 83 -1.18 53.08 -20.79
CA GLU A 83 -2.00 53.18 -19.56
C GLU A 83 -2.80 51.91 -19.28
N GLN A 84 -2.99 51.07 -20.29
CA GLN A 84 -3.71 49.79 -20.21
C GLN A 84 -2.76 48.59 -20.20
N CYS A 85 -1.46 48.84 -19.97
CA CYS A 85 -0.44 47.80 -19.97
C CYS A 85 0.02 47.45 -18.56
N TYR A 86 0.27 46.16 -18.32
CA TYR A 86 0.93 45.69 -17.10
C TYR A 86 1.86 44.52 -17.41
N SER A 87 2.79 44.24 -16.50
CA SER A 87 3.76 43.16 -16.65
C SER A 87 3.66 42.16 -15.52
N ILE A 88 3.86 40.88 -15.83
CA ILE A 88 3.88 39.81 -14.84
C ILE A 88 5.22 39.05 -14.94
N PRO A 89 6.01 39.00 -13.85
CA PRO A 89 7.21 38.17 -13.80
C PRO A 89 6.86 36.70 -13.56
N PHE A 90 7.57 35.77 -14.23
CA PHE A 90 7.29 34.33 -14.09
C PHE A 90 7.40 33.82 -12.64
N LYS A 91 8.27 34.40 -11.79
CA LYS A 91 8.44 33.98 -10.40
C LYS A 91 7.14 34.16 -9.60
N GLN A 92 6.48 35.30 -9.80
CA GLN A 92 5.18 35.57 -9.18
C GLN A 92 4.14 34.53 -9.61
N VAL A 93 4.17 34.12 -10.89
CA VAL A 93 3.24 33.11 -11.43
C VAL A 93 3.50 31.72 -10.84
N LEU A 94 4.77 31.33 -10.70
CA LEU A 94 5.14 30.05 -10.10
C LEU A 94 4.74 29.97 -8.62
N ASP A 95 5.03 31.02 -7.83
CA ASP A 95 4.62 31.08 -6.44
C ASP A 95 3.08 31.11 -6.31
N ARG A 96 2.38 31.70 -7.29
CA ARG A 96 0.91 31.79 -7.30
C ARG A 96 0.22 30.47 -7.61
N PHE A 97 0.74 29.72 -8.58
CA PHE A 97 0.16 28.44 -9.01
C PHE A 97 0.83 27.22 -8.38
N ASP A 98 1.70 27.41 -7.38
CA ASP A 98 2.41 26.33 -6.72
C ASP A 98 1.43 25.29 -6.14
N ARG A 99 1.67 24.03 -6.49
CA ARG A 99 0.89 22.84 -6.11
C ARG A 99 -0.58 22.85 -6.54
N LEU A 100 -1.00 23.75 -7.44
CA LEU A 100 -2.37 23.81 -7.96
C LEU A 100 -2.49 23.05 -9.29
N TRP A 101 -3.54 22.25 -9.43
CA TRP A 101 -3.91 21.66 -10.71
C TRP A 101 -4.62 22.69 -11.60
N LEU A 102 -4.18 22.78 -12.85
CA LEU A 102 -4.74 23.68 -13.86
C LEU A 102 -5.09 22.90 -15.14
N PRO A 103 -6.11 23.34 -15.90
CA PRO A 103 -6.37 22.84 -17.25
C PRO A 103 -5.15 23.06 -18.15
N PHE A 104 -4.97 22.26 -19.20
CA PHE A 104 -3.81 22.39 -20.09
C PHE A 104 -4.17 22.28 -21.58
N PRO A 105 -3.71 23.20 -22.46
CA PRO A 105 -4.04 23.20 -23.89
C PRO A 105 -3.21 22.16 -24.64
N PHE A 106 -3.63 20.90 -24.58
CA PHE A 106 -3.04 19.80 -25.32
C PHE A 106 -4.06 19.26 -26.32
N PHE A 107 -3.91 19.58 -27.60
CA PHE A 107 -4.96 19.40 -28.60
C PHE A 107 -4.56 18.45 -29.71
N ARG A 108 -5.56 17.92 -30.43
CA ARG A 108 -5.36 17.17 -31.68
C ARG A 108 -4.69 18.10 -32.70
N ARG A 109 -3.63 17.62 -33.34
CA ARG A 109 -2.94 18.31 -34.44
C ARG A 109 -3.66 18.07 -35.76
N THR A 110 -3.73 19.09 -36.58
CA THR A 110 -4.32 19.08 -37.92
C THR A 110 -3.34 19.68 -38.92
N GLY A 111 -3.60 19.54 -40.22
CA GLY A 111 -2.77 20.17 -41.26
C GLY A 111 -2.72 21.71 -41.15
N SER A 112 -3.70 22.34 -40.51
CA SER A 112 -3.76 23.79 -40.25
C SER A 112 -3.18 24.20 -38.88
N GLY A 113 -2.81 23.24 -38.02
CA GLY A 113 -2.31 23.49 -36.67
C GLY A 113 -2.93 22.57 -35.62
N PHE A 114 -3.97 23.05 -34.95
CA PHE A 114 -4.68 22.34 -33.88
C PHE A 114 -6.20 22.39 -34.11
N ASP A 115 -6.90 21.36 -33.65
CA ASP A 115 -8.37 21.37 -33.47
C ASP A 115 -8.73 22.05 -32.13
N ASP A 116 -10.00 22.42 -31.93
CA ASP A 116 -10.51 23.03 -30.71
C ASP A 116 -10.78 21.98 -29.60
N GLY A 117 -9.80 21.11 -29.32
CA GLY A 117 -9.87 20.08 -28.29
C GLY A 117 -8.93 18.89 -28.52
N PRO A 118 -9.00 17.85 -27.67
CA PRO A 118 -9.94 17.68 -26.57
C PRO A 118 -9.67 18.63 -25.40
N THR A 119 -10.73 19.12 -24.77
CA THR A 119 -10.61 20.23 -23.79
C THR A 119 -10.43 19.77 -22.34
N THR A 120 -10.82 18.54 -21.97
CA THR A 120 -10.83 18.11 -20.55
C THR A 120 -9.81 17.03 -20.19
N TRP A 121 -9.05 16.53 -21.17
CA TRP A 121 -8.24 15.32 -21.01
C TRP A 121 -6.81 15.56 -20.49
N ALA A 122 -6.34 16.82 -20.41
CA ALA A 122 -5.00 17.16 -19.97
C ALA A 122 -5.02 18.19 -18.82
N ARG A 123 -4.20 17.96 -17.78
CA ARG A 123 -4.02 18.87 -16.63
C ARG A 123 -2.54 18.99 -16.26
N ILE A 124 -2.14 20.15 -15.76
CA ILE A 124 -0.78 20.39 -15.26
C ILE A 124 -0.79 20.77 -13.78
N LYS A 125 0.29 20.42 -13.08
CA LYS A 125 0.61 20.90 -11.74
C LYS A 125 2.09 21.22 -11.69
N VAL A 126 2.44 22.42 -11.21
CA VAL A 126 3.83 22.81 -10.95
C VAL A 126 4.06 22.78 -9.45
N VAL A 127 5.18 22.22 -9.04
CA VAL A 127 5.56 22.09 -7.64
C VAL A 127 6.96 22.64 -7.44
N LYS A 128 7.08 23.63 -6.56
CA LYS A 128 8.36 24.12 -6.05
C LYS A 128 8.98 23.08 -5.12
N LEU A 129 10.24 22.76 -5.36
CA LEU A 129 11.01 21.88 -4.50
C LEU A 129 11.64 22.67 -3.36
N ASP A 130 11.69 22.07 -2.17
CA ASP A 130 12.34 22.67 -1.00
C ASP A 130 13.85 22.85 -1.25
N GLU A 131 14.45 21.86 -1.90
CA GLU A 131 15.82 21.89 -2.42
C GLU A 131 15.84 21.46 -3.89
N PRO A 132 16.75 22.02 -4.72
CA PRO A 132 16.92 21.56 -6.09
C PRO A 132 17.23 20.05 -6.16
N ASP A 133 16.74 19.38 -7.20
CA ASP A 133 17.04 17.96 -7.38
C ASP A 133 18.52 17.71 -7.75
N SER A 134 18.90 16.43 -7.87
CA SER A 134 20.28 16.04 -8.22
C SER A 134 20.77 16.56 -9.59
N ARG A 135 19.89 17.09 -10.43
CA ARG A 135 20.18 17.71 -11.73
C ARG A 135 20.05 19.23 -11.70
N GLY A 136 19.78 19.83 -10.54
CA GLY A 136 19.64 21.28 -10.34
C GLY A 136 18.25 21.85 -10.64
N HIS A 137 17.25 21.02 -10.94
CA HIS A 137 15.89 21.52 -11.18
C HIS A 137 15.30 22.04 -9.88
N THR A 138 14.68 23.22 -9.92
CA THR A 138 14.09 23.85 -8.73
C THR A 138 12.58 23.60 -8.63
N HIS A 139 11.95 23.18 -9.73
CA HIS A 139 10.53 22.82 -9.75
C HIS A 139 10.31 21.51 -10.51
N ARG A 140 9.19 20.85 -10.20
CA ARG A 140 8.62 19.73 -10.95
C ARG A 140 7.38 20.20 -11.69
N LEU A 141 7.26 19.84 -12.96
CA LEU A 141 6.04 19.97 -13.74
C LEU A 141 5.48 18.57 -13.98
N ILE A 142 4.25 18.35 -13.53
CA ILE A 142 3.53 17.09 -13.69
C ILE A 142 2.40 17.33 -14.67
N LEU A 143 2.41 16.58 -15.76
CA LEU A 143 1.36 16.54 -16.76
C LEU A 143 0.56 15.26 -16.56
N ALA A 144 -0.74 15.37 -16.39
CA ALA A 144 -1.64 14.24 -16.28
C ALA A 144 -2.56 14.19 -17.50
N PHE A 145 -2.84 12.97 -17.98
CA PHE A 145 -3.76 12.69 -19.08
C PHE A 145 -4.84 11.69 -18.65
N ASP A 146 -6.10 12.01 -18.93
CA ASP A 146 -7.20 11.05 -18.83
C ASP A 146 -7.38 10.31 -20.16
N THR A 147 -7.04 9.02 -20.18
CA THR A 147 -7.01 8.21 -21.41
C THR A 147 -8.38 7.61 -21.79
N LEU A 148 -9.46 7.92 -21.07
CA LEU A 148 -10.79 7.40 -21.41
C LEU A 148 -11.28 7.99 -22.73
N LEU A 149 -11.65 7.08 -23.65
CA LEU A 149 -12.30 7.44 -24.89
C LEU A 149 -13.78 7.72 -24.70
N THR A 150 -14.24 8.80 -25.33
CA THR A 150 -15.64 9.24 -25.31
C THR A 150 -16.11 9.50 -26.74
N PRO A 151 -17.25 8.94 -27.19
CA PRO A 151 -17.78 9.22 -28.52
C PRO A 151 -18.04 10.72 -28.76
N ARG A 152 -17.62 11.25 -29.91
CA ARG A 152 -17.91 12.62 -30.31
C ARG A 152 -19.31 12.69 -30.93
N LEU A 153 -20.27 13.21 -30.18
CA LEU A 153 -21.64 13.40 -30.68
C LEU A 153 -21.76 14.72 -31.45
N PRO A 154 -22.52 14.78 -32.55
CA PRO A 154 -22.74 16.01 -33.30
C PRO A 154 -23.27 17.15 -32.42
N GLY A 155 -22.67 18.34 -32.55
CA GLY A 155 -23.08 19.53 -31.79
C GLY A 155 -22.62 19.56 -30.32
N GLN A 156 -21.84 18.58 -29.87
CA GLN A 156 -21.26 18.56 -28.53
C GLN A 156 -19.78 18.97 -28.51
N PRO A 157 -19.29 19.54 -27.39
CA PRO A 157 -17.90 19.96 -27.27
C PRO A 157 -16.96 18.76 -27.33
N TYR A 158 -15.81 18.94 -28.00
CA TYR A 158 -14.75 17.94 -28.05
C TYR A 158 -14.00 17.92 -26.71
N THR A 159 -14.45 17.05 -25.80
CA THR A 159 -14.01 17.05 -24.39
C THR A 159 -12.94 16.01 -24.09
N ALA A 160 -12.98 14.86 -24.75
CA ALA A 160 -11.99 13.78 -24.63
C ALA A 160 -11.76 13.12 -26.00
N PRO A 161 -10.62 12.44 -26.21
CA PRO A 161 -10.37 11.69 -27.44
C PRO A 161 -11.45 10.63 -27.72
N GLU A 162 -11.66 10.29 -28.98
CA GLU A 162 -12.62 9.28 -29.42
C GLU A 162 -11.99 8.07 -30.13
N GLU A 163 -12.71 6.95 -30.18
CA GLU A 163 -12.19 5.69 -30.74
C GLU A 163 -11.88 5.76 -32.24
N VAL A 164 -12.83 6.28 -33.02
CA VAL A 164 -12.75 6.21 -34.49
C VAL A 164 -11.73 7.21 -35.03
N SER A 165 -11.91 8.49 -34.73
CA SER A 165 -11.11 9.56 -35.37
C SER A 165 -9.79 9.89 -34.65
N ASP A 166 -9.59 9.40 -33.43
CA ASP A 166 -8.41 9.74 -32.64
C ASP A 166 -7.53 8.54 -32.24
N ALA A 167 -8.13 7.38 -31.97
CA ALA A 167 -7.37 6.18 -31.59
C ALA A 167 -7.09 5.25 -32.78
N THR A 168 -7.98 5.21 -33.77
CA THR A 168 -7.83 4.34 -34.95
C THR A 168 -7.17 5.06 -36.12
N GLU A 169 -7.49 6.33 -36.34
CA GLU A 169 -6.77 7.17 -37.29
C GLU A 169 -5.41 7.58 -36.71
N LYS A 170 -4.35 7.51 -37.51
CA LYS A 170 -3.01 7.92 -37.08
C LYS A 170 -2.91 9.44 -36.92
N VAL A 171 -3.33 9.94 -35.76
CA VAL A 171 -3.30 11.36 -35.40
C VAL A 171 -2.33 11.63 -34.26
N PHE A 172 -1.90 12.89 -34.15
CA PHE A 172 -1.00 13.32 -33.09
C PHE A 172 -1.67 14.40 -32.25
N PHE A 173 -1.45 14.36 -30.95
CA PHE A 173 -1.79 15.41 -30.02
C PHE A 173 -0.53 16.16 -29.64
N GLY A 174 -0.66 17.46 -29.35
CA GLY A 174 0.47 18.26 -28.89
C GLY A 174 0.07 19.44 -28.03
N PHE A 175 1.03 19.90 -27.25
CA PHE A 175 0.94 21.14 -26.49
C PHE A 175 0.83 22.36 -27.44
N CYS A 176 -0.19 23.20 -27.21
CA CYS A 176 -0.43 24.44 -27.96
C CYS A 176 -0.04 25.66 -27.10
N SER A 177 1.19 26.15 -27.30
CA SER A 177 1.71 27.35 -26.62
C SER A 177 1.31 28.67 -27.26
N ASP A 178 0.77 28.66 -28.50
CA ASP A 178 0.31 29.89 -29.16
C ASP A 178 -1.01 30.37 -28.54
N HIS A 179 -0.95 31.51 -27.82
CA HIS A 179 -2.09 32.11 -27.13
C HIS A 179 -3.24 32.49 -28.06
N ARG A 180 -2.98 32.75 -29.34
CA ARG A 180 -4.03 33.05 -30.33
C ARG A 180 -4.82 31.80 -30.72
N ARG A 181 -4.19 30.62 -30.61
CA ARG A 181 -4.81 29.33 -30.96
C ARG A 181 -5.49 28.66 -29.78
N ASN A 182 -5.07 28.95 -28.56
CA ASN A 182 -5.70 28.41 -27.34
C ASN A 182 -6.67 29.41 -26.68
N SER A 183 -6.91 30.59 -27.25
CA SER A 183 -7.83 31.61 -26.71
C SER A 183 -9.28 31.11 -26.57
N SER A 184 -9.74 30.27 -27.51
CA SER A 184 -11.07 29.64 -27.45
C SER A 184 -11.21 28.69 -26.26
N PHE A 185 -10.19 27.86 -26.02
CA PHE A 185 -10.09 26.96 -24.86
C PHE A 185 -10.08 27.73 -23.55
N MET A 186 -9.27 28.78 -23.49
CA MET A 186 -9.21 29.71 -22.37
C MET A 186 -10.59 30.32 -22.10
N ALA A 187 -11.26 30.87 -23.12
CA ALA A 187 -12.58 31.49 -22.97
C ALA A 187 -13.70 30.53 -22.50
N LEU A 188 -13.48 29.21 -22.47
CA LEU A 188 -14.47 28.27 -21.95
C LEU A 188 -14.86 28.62 -20.50
N PRO A 189 -16.16 28.71 -20.16
CA PRO A 189 -16.60 29.14 -18.83
C PRO A 189 -15.97 28.36 -17.67
N TRP A 190 -15.79 27.05 -17.84
CA TRP A 190 -15.18 26.22 -16.82
C TRP A 190 -13.67 26.44 -16.67
N VAL A 191 -12.94 26.71 -17.76
CA VAL A 191 -11.51 27.02 -17.71
C VAL A 191 -11.31 28.39 -17.07
N ALA A 192 -12.05 29.39 -17.54
CA ALA A 192 -12.03 30.75 -17.00
C ALA A 192 -12.35 30.76 -15.50
N GLY A 193 -13.42 30.08 -15.09
CA GLY A 193 -13.83 29.95 -13.69
C GLY A 193 -12.79 29.27 -12.82
N TRP A 194 -12.18 28.19 -13.32
CA TRP A 194 -11.12 27.45 -12.64
C TRP A 194 -9.87 28.30 -12.45
N LEU A 195 -9.36 28.94 -13.51
CA LEU A 195 -8.16 29.76 -13.44
C LEU A 195 -8.35 30.94 -12.49
N ARG A 196 -9.51 31.60 -12.54
CA ARG A 196 -9.85 32.70 -11.63
C ARG A 196 -9.88 32.25 -10.17
N GLU A 197 -10.50 31.11 -9.86
CA GLU A 197 -10.54 30.57 -8.51
C GLU A 197 -9.14 30.19 -8.01
N GLN A 198 -8.36 29.47 -8.82
CA GLN A 198 -7.02 29.04 -8.40
C GLN A 198 -6.07 30.23 -8.24
N TYR A 199 -6.20 31.26 -9.07
CA TYR A 199 -5.44 32.50 -8.90
C TYR A 199 -5.82 33.25 -7.61
N ALA A 200 -7.12 33.29 -7.27
CA ALA A 200 -7.59 33.92 -6.02
C ALA A 200 -7.20 33.13 -4.76
N LYS A 201 -6.84 31.84 -4.89
CA LYS A 201 -6.59 30.96 -3.75
C LYS A 201 -5.46 31.52 -2.87
N GLY A 202 -5.75 31.64 -1.58
CA GLY A 202 -4.83 32.22 -0.60
C GLY A 202 -4.73 33.75 -0.62
N MET A 203 -5.53 34.45 -1.44
CA MET A 203 -5.68 35.91 -1.36
C MET A 203 -6.89 36.30 -0.52
N ASN A 204 -6.78 37.42 0.21
CA ASN A 204 -7.90 38.05 0.91
C ASN A 204 -8.57 39.13 0.02
N ILE A 205 -8.73 38.87 -1.28
CA ILE A 205 -9.41 39.76 -2.22
C ILE A 205 -10.46 38.97 -2.98
N SER A 206 -11.59 39.61 -3.26
CA SER A 206 -12.58 39.01 -4.15
C SER A 206 -12.00 38.94 -5.56
N PRO A 207 -12.38 37.96 -6.40
CA PRO A 207 -11.93 37.91 -7.78
C PRO A 207 -12.27 39.15 -8.63
N GLU A 208 -13.22 39.97 -8.17
CA GLU A 208 -13.64 41.23 -8.79
C GLU A 208 -12.70 42.40 -8.43
N ASP A 209 -11.89 42.25 -7.38
CA ASP A 209 -10.99 43.27 -6.83
C ASP A 209 -9.53 43.06 -7.24
N PHE A 210 -9.27 42.27 -8.29
CA PHE A 210 -7.90 42.02 -8.74
C PHE A 210 -7.19 43.32 -9.17
N PRO A 211 -5.90 43.49 -8.84
CA PRO A 211 -5.17 44.74 -9.10
C PRO A 211 -5.15 45.11 -10.58
N ASN A 212 -5.02 44.12 -11.46
CA ASN A 212 -5.07 44.31 -12.90
C ASN A 212 -6.27 43.55 -13.52
N PRO A 213 -6.96 44.13 -14.50
CA PRO A 213 -7.98 43.42 -15.26
C PRO A 213 -7.44 42.15 -15.91
N GLY A 214 -8.15 41.04 -15.75
CA GLY A 214 -7.81 39.75 -16.37
C GLY A 214 -6.45 39.15 -15.93
N GLU A 215 -5.91 39.52 -14.78
CA GLU A 215 -4.58 39.11 -14.32
C GLU A 215 -4.38 37.58 -14.27
N TYR A 216 -5.43 36.83 -13.93
CA TYR A 216 -5.40 35.36 -13.92
C TYR A 216 -5.19 34.75 -15.32
N TRP A 217 -5.69 35.41 -16.39
CA TRP A 217 -5.42 35.04 -17.78
C TRP A 217 -3.95 35.28 -18.14
N ALA A 218 -3.45 36.48 -17.84
CA ALA A 218 -2.07 36.85 -18.09
C ALA A 218 -1.11 35.91 -17.35
N ALA A 219 -1.35 35.63 -16.07
CA ALA A 219 -0.54 34.72 -15.27
C ALA A 219 -0.52 33.31 -15.88
N TYR A 220 -1.66 32.80 -16.34
CA TYR A 220 -1.71 31.50 -17.01
C TYR A 220 -0.94 31.50 -18.34
N MET A 221 -1.06 32.55 -19.16
CA MET A 221 -0.29 32.70 -20.40
C MET A 221 1.23 32.69 -20.12
N VAL A 222 1.69 33.37 -19.07
CA VAL A 222 3.10 33.35 -18.64
C VAL A 222 3.54 31.95 -18.24
N LEU A 223 2.69 31.18 -17.54
CA LEU A 223 3.00 29.80 -17.19
C LEU A 223 3.16 28.92 -18.43
N ILE A 224 2.27 29.07 -19.42
CA ILE A 224 2.34 28.36 -20.71
C ILE A 224 3.63 28.72 -21.47
N ASP A 225 4.00 30.01 -21.52
CA ASP A 225 5.25 30.47 -22.15
C ASP A 225 6.48 29.88 -21.45
N LEU A 226 6.48 29.84 -20.11
CA LEU A 226 7.54 29.23 -19.32
C LEU A 226 7.69 27.74 -19.61
N ILE A 227 6.57 27.00 -19.65
CA ILE A 227 6.58 25.56 -19.97
C ILE A 227 7.12 25.34 -21.38
N ALA A 228 6.70 26.15 -22.35
CA ALA A 228 7.19 26.06 -23.73
C ALA A 228 8.71 26.30 -23.84
N ALA A 229 9.25 27.20 -23.02
CA ALA A 229 10.67 27.53 -23.02
C ALA A 229 11.55 26.51 -22.27
N THR A 230 11.00 25.79 -21.30
CA THR A 230 11.79 24.96 -20.35
C THR A 230 11.54 23.46 -20.47
N CYS A 231 10.40 23.03 -20.99
CA CYS A 231 10.00 21.63 -21.04
C CYS A 231 9.83 21.16 -22.49
N PRO A 232 10.69 20.26 -23.00
CA PRO A 232 10.52 19.69 -24.35
C PRO A 232 9.35 18.69 -24.37
N MET A 233 8.15 19.20 -24.63
CA MET A 233 6.92 18.38 -24.65
C MET A 233 6.87 17.48 -25.89
N PRO A 234 6.74 16.14 -25.73
CA PRO A 234 6.60 15.23 -26.87
C PRO A 234 5.21 15.38 -27.52
N SER A 235 5.12 14.93 -28.77
CA SER A 235 3.80 14.64 -29.37
C SER A 235 3.25 13.32 -28.83
N ILE A 236 1.92 13.22 -28.76
CA ILE A 236 1.26 12.02 -28.26
C ILE A 236 0.46 11.36 -29.37
N GLU A 237 0.59 10.05 -29.51
CA GLU A 237 -0.26 9.19 -30.33
C GLU A 237 -1.05 8.26 -29.40
N LEU A 238 -2.29 7.95 -29.72
CA LEU A 238 -3.03 6.90 -29.02
C LEU A 238 -2.75 5.55 -29.68
N ALA A 239 -2.50 4.52 -28.88
CA ALA A 239 -2.34 3.17 -29.42
C ALA A 239 -3.65 2.70 -30.06
N ASP A 240 -3.58 2.27 -31.33
CA ASP A 240 -4.70 1.62 -32.00
C ASP A 240 -4.91 0.20 -31.44
N LEU A 241 -5.94 0.05 -30.62
CA LEU A 241 -6.35 -1.22 -29.99
C LEU A 241 -7.59 -1.83 -30.64
N PHE A 242 -8.18 -1.15 -31.61
CA PHE A 242 -9.54 -1.40 -32.08
C PHE A 242 -9.56 -1.93 -33.51
N SER A 243 -8.62 -1.50 -34.36
CA SER A 243 -8.58 -2.00 -35.73
C SER A 243 -8.07 -3.44 -35.80
N PRO A 244 -8.67 -4.29 -36.65
CA PRO A 244 -8.26 -5.69 -36.79
C PRO A 244 -6.84 -5.85 -37.38
N TYR A 245 -6.29 -4.81 -38.02
CA TYR A 245 -4.96 -4.83 -38.65
C TYR A 245 -3.85 -4.31 -37.74
N SER A 246 -4.18 -3.47 -36.74
CA SER A 246 -3.23 -2.94 -35.77
C SER A 246 -3.35 -3.57 -34.38
N ARG A 247 -4.40 -4.36 -34.11
CA ARG A 247 -4.58 -5.06 -32.82
C ARG A 247 -3.45 -6.07 -32.61
N ARG A 248 -2.46 -5.66 -31.84
CA ARG A 248 -1.33 -6.51 -31.41
C ARG A 248 -1.65 -7.16 -30.08
N ASP A 249 -1.08 -8.33 -29.85
CA ASP A 249 -1.19 -9.00 -28.56
C ASP A 249 -0.56 -8.12 -27.47
N PRO A 250 -1.26 -7.88 -26.36
CA PRO A 250 -0.73 -7.10 -25.26
C PRO A 250 0.43 -7.82 -24.59
N VAL A 251 1.35 -7.06 -23.99
CA VAL A 251 2.38 -7.63 -23.14
C VAL A 251 1.73 -8.04 -21.81
N GLY A 252 1.76 -9.33 -21.49
CA GLY A 252 1.29 -9.85 -20.22
C GLY A 252 2.24 -9.45 -19.09
N VAL A 253 1.68 -8.99 -17.97
CA VAL A 253 2.44 -8.63 -16.77
C VAL A 253 1.90 -9.40 -15.58
N SER A 254 2.82 -9.97 -14.81
CA SER A 254 2.54 -10.65 -13.56
C SER A 254 2.83 -9.71 -12.39
N LEU A 255 1.83 -9.43 -11.58
CA LEU A 255 1.97 -8.65 -10.35
C LEU A 255 2.25 -9.61 -9.19
N VAL A 256 3.42 -9.53 -8.59
CA VAL A 256 3.79 -10.29 -7.40
C VAL A 256 3.76 -9.36 -6.20
N LEU A 257 2.99 -9.73 -5.18
CA LEU A 257 2.78 -8.94 -3.98
C LEU A 257 3.12 -9.77 -2.75
N ASP A 258 3.79 -9.13 -1.82
CA ASP A 258 3.97 -9.61 -0.46
C ASP A 258 3.40 -8.56 0.50
N ILE A 259 2.23 -8.85 1.07
CA ILE A 259 1.52 -7.92 1.94
C ILE A 259 1.66 -8.41 3.38
N GLY A 260 2.61 -7.84 4.14
CA GLY A 260 2.78 -8.16 5.56
C GLY A 260 1.84 -7.35 6.47
N ASN A 261 1.85 -7.69 7.76
CA ASN A 261 1.08 -6.94 8.77
C ASN A 261 1.63 -5.53 9.04
N SER A 262 2.91 -5.28 8.78
CA SER A 262 3.55 -3.97 9.07
C SER A 262 4.04 -3.30 7.80
N ARG A 263 4.65 -4.08 6.88
CA ARG A 263 5.16 -3.61 5.59
C ARG A 263 4.75 -4.55 4.47
N MET A 264 4.62 -3.99 3.28
CA MET A 264 4.29 -4.67 2.05
C MET A 264 5.27 -4.29 0.92
N CYS A 265 5.37 -5.15 -0.08
CA CYS A 265 6.32 -5.03 -1.19
C CYS A 265 5.72 -5.63 -2.47
N GLY A 266 6.13 -5.12 -3.63
CA GLY A 266 5.63 -5.62 -4.92
C GLY A 266 6.68 -5.58 -6.04
N VAL A 267 6.58 -6.53 -6.96
CA VAL A 267 7.31 -6.50 -8.25
C VAL A 267 6.39 -6.84 -9.41
N LEU A 268 6.76 -6.36 -10.58
CA LEU A 268 6.08 -6.57 -11.86
C LEU A 268 7.02 -7.34 -12.78
N VAL A 269 6.52 -8.39 -13.42
CA VAL A 269 7.29 -9.26 -14.33
C VAL A 269 6.60 -9.28 -15.69
N GLU A 270 7.25 -8.74 -16.72
CA GLU A 270 6.75 -8.84 -18.10
C GLU A 270 7.00 -10.26 -18.67
N ASP A 271 6.03 -10.78 -19.42
CA ASP A 271 6.23 -11.96 -20.25
C ASP A 271 7.35 -11.69 -21.27
N ALA A 272 8.28 -12.63 -21.44
CA ALA A 272 9.40 -12.46 -22.35
C ALA A 272 8.89 -12.32 -23.81
N PRO A 273 9.24 -11.25 -24.54
CA PRO A 273 8.89 -11.15 -25.94
C PRO A 273 9.75 -12.12 -26.74
N THR A 274 9.17 -13.23 -27.16
CA THR A 274 9.70 -14.16 -28.19
C THR A 274 10.96 -14.99 -27.88
N THR A 275 11.57 -14.89 -26.70
CA THR A 275 12.69 -15.78 -26.32
C THR A 275 12.19 -17.10 -25.73
N SER A 276 12.82 -18.23 -26.09
CA SER A 276 12.49 -19.57 -25.53
C SER A 276 12.90 -19.77 -24.06
N TYR A 277 13.42 -18.73 -23.41
CA TYR A 277 13.91 -18.74 -22.03
C TYR A 277 13.34 -17.55 -21.26
N ALA A 278 13.04 -17.78 -19.99
CA ALA A 278 12.58 -16.73 -19.09
C ALA A 278 13.77 -15.89 -18.57
N ASP A 279 13.60 -14.58 -18.52
CA ASP A 279 14.65 -13.62 -18.14
C ASP A 279 14.25 -12.85 -16.87
N VAL A 280 14.99 -13.10 -15.79
CA VAL A 280 14.78 -12.44 -14.48
C VAL A 280 15.09 -10.92 -14.55
N SER A 281 15.79 -10.45 -15.59
CA SER A 281 16.08 -9.03 -15.79
C SER A 281 14.87 -8.20 -16.28
N GLN A 282 13.80 -8.85 -16.74
CA GLN A 282 12.56 -8.17 -17.16
C GLN A 282 11.65 -7.76 -16.00
N THR A 283 12.13 -7.87 -14.76
CA THR A 283 11.42 -7.44 -13.55
C THR A 283 11.67 -5.97 -13.22
N TYR A 284 10.68 -5.33 -12.60
CA TYR A 284 10.83 -4.02 -11.97
C TYR A 284 9.94 -3.92 -10.72
N ARG A 285 10.26 -2.94 -9.87
CA ARG A 285 9.58 -2.73 -8.59
C ARG A 285 8.20 -2.11 -8.81
N LEU A 286 7.22 -2.54 -8.03
CA LEU A 286 5.96 -1.82 -7.91
C LEU A 286 6.26 -0.44 -7.29
N GLU A 287 5.74 0.60 -7.92
CA GLU A 287 5.93 1.98 -7.50
C GLU A 287 4.57 2.60 -7.20
N LEU A 288 4.41 3.14 -6.00
CA LEU A 288 3.21 3.89 -5.60
C LEU A 288 3.45 5.38 -5.82
N ARG A 289 2.61 6.06 -6.60
CA ARG A 289 2.61 7.52 -6.69
C ARG A 289 1.75 8.11 -5.58
N ASP A 290 2.32 9.05 -4.83
CA ASP A 290 1.62 9.81 -3.78
C ASP A 290 0.63 10.77 -4.45
N LEU A 291 -0.67 10.55 -4.33
CA LEU A 291 -1.65 11.35 -5.07
C LEU A 291 -1.89 12.73 -4.43
N SER A 292 -1.53 12.89 -3.16
CA SER A 292 -1.48 14.19 -2.48
C SER A 292 -0.24 14.99 -2.87
N ARG A 293 0.89 14.31 -3.12
CA ARG A 293 2.19 14.88 -3.51
C ARG A 293 2.74 14.19 -4.76
N VAL A 294 2.07 14.41 -5.90
CA VAL A 294 2.26 13.69 -7.17
C VAL A 294 3.67 13.69 -7.75
N GLU A 295 4.54 14.57 -7.27
CA GLU A 295 5.97 14.61 -7.56
C GLU A 295 6.79 13.51 -6.85
N HIS A 296 6.19 12.83 -5.86
CA HIS A 296 6.79 11.77 -5.07
C HIS A 296 6.24 10.39 -5.43
N VAL A 297 7.15 9.41 -5.35
CA VAL A 297 6.87 7.99 -5.50
C VAL A 297 7.60 7.15 -4.46
N TYR A 298 7.12 5.92 -4.26
CA TYR A 298 7.67 4.96 -3.30
C TYR A 298 7.78 3.56 -3.93
N SER A 299 9.00 3.01 -3.98
CA SER A 299 9.29 1.70 -4.58
C SER A 299 10.11 0.74 -3.69
N GLU A 300 10.48 1.19 -2.49
CA GLU A 300 11.02 0.33 -1.43
C GLU A 300 9.86 -0.28 -0.63
N PRO A 301 10.06 -1.35 0.18
CA PRO A 301 8.95 -1.92 0.95
C PRO A 301 8.30 -0.86 1.85
N PHE A 302 6.99 -0.68 1.69
CA PHE A 302 6.21 0.42 2.25
C PHE A 302 5.24 -0.08 3.33
N GLU A 303 4.73 0.82 4.17
CA GLU A 303 3.81 0.48 5.27
C GLU A 303 2.50 -0.14 4.78
N SER A 304 1.91 -1.05 5.56
CA SER A 304 0.62 -1.68 5.25
C SER A 304 -0.61 -0.82 5.60
N ARG A 305 -0.40 0.45 5.93
CA ARG A 305 -1.46 1.39 6.36
C ARG A 305 -2.39 1.77 5.21
N ILE A 306 -3.64 2.00 5.56
CA ILE A 306 -4.70 2.51 4.69
C ILE A 306 -5.36 3.73 5.33
N GLU A 307 -5.68 4.75 4.54
CA GLU A 307 -6.47 5.92 4.94
C GLU A 307 -7.49 6.26 3.85
N PHE A 308 -8.74 6.54 4.23
CA PHE A 308 -9.71 7.17 3.33
C PHE A 308 -9.26 8.60 3.05
N ALA A 309 -9.05 8.93 1.79
CA ALA A 309 -8.72 10.29 1.37
C ALA A 309 -9.05 10.49 -0.10
N ALA A 310 -9.73 11.60 -0.38
CA ALA A 310 -10.07 12.01 -1.73
C ALA A 310 -8.80 12.39 -2.51
N VAL A 311 -8.76 12.02 -3.78
CA VAL A 311 -7.73 12.51 -4.71
C VAL A 311 -8.18 13.85 -5.25
N ASP A 312 -7.25 14.81 -5.28
CA ASP A 312 -7.48 16.13 -5.83
C ASP A 312 -6.74 16.30 -7.16
N PHE A 313 -7.50 16.47 -8.24
CA PHE A 313 -7.01 16.91 -9.56
C PHE A 313 -7.49 18.32 -9.91
N GLY A 314 -7.87 19.11 -8.90
CA GLY A 314 -8.41 20.47 -8.99
C GLY A 314 -9.94 20.55 -8.90
N PRO A 315 -10.53 21.75 -9.01
CA PRO A 315 -11.89 22.03 -8.58
C PRO A 315 -12.92 21.41 -9.53
N LEU A 316 -13.45 20.26 -9.10
CA LEU A 316 -14.38 19.45 -9.87
C LEU A 316 -15.62 20.23 -10.33
N ARG A 317 -16.11 21.18 -9.51
CA ARG A 317 -17.29 22.00 -9.84
C ARG A 317 -17.19 22.77 -11.15
N HIS A 318 -15.97 23.20 -11.52
CA HIS A 318 -15.75 23.80 -12.84
C HIS A 318 -15.67 22.72 -13.90
N ALA A 319 -14.86 21.68 -13.66
CA ALA A 319 -14.68 20.55 -14.58
C ALA A 319 -16.01 19.96 -15.07
N SER A 320 -17.00 19.80 -14.19
CA SER A 320 -18.33 19.25 -14.52
C SER A 320 -19.08 20.13 -15.53
N GLY A 321 -18.81 21.44 -15.57
CA GLY A 321 -19.37 22.39 -16.55
C GLY A 321 -18.87 22.19 -17.98
N ALA A 322 -17.84 21.35 -18.20
CA ALA A 322 -17.39 20.99 -19.53
C ALA A 322 -18.35 20.04 -20.27
N ASN A 323 -19.37 19.49 -19.59
CA ASN A 323 -20.37 18.59 -20.15
C ASN A 323 -19.77 17.36 -20.86
N ARG A 324 -18.71 16.77 -20.28
CA ARG A 324 -18.09 15.55 -20.81
C ARG A 324 -19.08 14.38 -20.76
N ASN A 325 -19.27 13.67 -21.88
CA ASN A 325 -20.10 12.46 -21.89
C ASN A 325 -19.41 11.32 -21.15
N LYS A 326 -20.23 10.42 -20.57
CA LYS A 326 -19.85 9.17 -19.89
C LYS A 326 -19.43 9.34 -18.42
N ARG A 327 -18.41 10.14 -18.11
CA ARG A 327 -17.96 10.41 -16.73
C ARG A 327 -17.13 11.69 -16.62
N GLU A 328 -16.96 12.16 -15.39
CA GLU A 328 -16.06 13.28 -15.07
C GLU A 328 -14.60 12.96 -15.39
N ALA A 329 -13.82 13.99 -15.76
CA ALA A 329 -12.42 13.83 -16.13
C ALA A 329 -11.47 13.76 -14.92
N PHE A 330 -10.38 13.02 -15.09
CA PHE A 330 -9.36 12.77 -14.08
C PHE A 330 -9.91 12.07 -12.84
N TRP A 331 -10.65 11.03 -13.11
CA TRP A 331 -11.25 10.24 -12.08
C TRP A 331 -10.27 9.17 -11.60
N TRP A 332 -10.01 9.15 -10.29
CA TRP A 332 -9.27 8.07 -9.63
C TRP A 332 -10.27 7.20 -8.85
N PRO A 333 -10.39 5.90 -9.16
CA PRO A 333 -11.54 5.13 -8.67
C PRO A 333 -11.51 4.83 -7.17
N SER A 334 -10.32 4.71 -6.61
CA SER A 334 -10.14 4.30 -5.22
C SER A 334 -10.44 5.44 -4.26
N PRO A 335 -11.20 5.20 -3.18
CA PRO A 335 -11.47 6.17 -2.12
C PRO A 335 -10.36 6.19 -1.04
N VAL A 336 -9.32 5.38 -1.16
CA VAL A 336 -8.30 5.17 -0.12
C VAL A 336 -6.89 5.34 -0.66
N ARG A 337 -6.00 5.89 0.17
CA ARG A 337 -4.54 5.89 -0.03
C ARG A 337 -3.92 4.79 0.81
N VAL A 338 -2.74 4.33 0.40
CA VAL A 338 -2.01 3.24 1.04
C VAL A 338 -0.52 3.59 1.17
N GLY A 339 0.20 2.92 2.07
CA GLY A 339 1.64 3.12 2.18
C GLY A 339 2.03 4.45 2.81
N PRO A 340 3.14 5.08 2.38
CA PRO A 340 3.67 6.28 3.04
C PRO A 340 2.74 7.49 2.93
N GLU A 341 1.97 7.59 1.83
CA GLU A 341 0.94 8.62 1.71
C GLU A 341 -0.10 8.49 2.83
N ALA A 342 -0.57 7.27 3.10
CA ALA A 342 -1.52 7.00 4.18
C ALA A 342 -0.91 7.27 5.57
N ALA A 343 0.35 6.88 5.80
CA ALA A 343 1.06 7.16 7.05
C ALA A 343 1.21 8.67 7.33
N ARG A 344 1.56 9.43 6.29
CA ARG A 344 1.64 10.89 6.37
C ARG A 344 0.29 11.52 6.67
N LEU A 345 -0.76 11.14 5.93
CA LEU A 345 -2.12 11.64 6.16
C LEU A 345 -2.61 11.34 7.57
N ALA A 346 -2.37 10.12 8.06
CA ALA A 346 -2.72 9.72 9.42
C ALA A 346 -2.02 10.58 10.48
N SER A 347 -0.76 10.96 10.25
CA SER A 347 0.01 11.77 11.20
C SER A 347 -0.50 13.20 11.35
N LEU A 348 -1.22 13.69 10.33
CA LEU A 348 -1.77 15.05 10.29
C LEU A 348 -3.19 15.15 10.89
N THR A 349 -3.86 14.03 11.20
CA THR A 349 -5.21 14.06 11.75
C THR A 349 -5.21 14.58 13.20
N ASP A 350 -6.24 15.36 13.56
CA ASP A 350 -6.50 15.80 14.93
C ASP A 350 -7.50 14.92 15.69
N GLY A 351 -8.02 13.88 15.01
CA GLY A 351 -8.98 12.89 15.51
C GLY A 351 -10.38 13.42 15.81
N THR A 352 -10.72 14.66 15.44
CA THR A 352 -12.02 15.26 15.73
C THR A 352 -13.15 14.68 14.88
N GLU A 353 -12.82 14.20 13.69
CA GLU A 353 -13.80 13.83 12.66
C GLU A 353 -14.15 12.32 12.65
N GLY A 354 -13.44 11.49 13.43
CA GLY A 354 -13.64 10.04 13.51
C GLY A 354 -12.48 9.21 12.97
N ALA A 355 -12.71 7.92 12.70
CA ALA A 355 -11.67 7.02 12.19
C ALA A 355 -11.57 7.12 10.66
N SER A 356 -10.40 7.47 10.15
CA SER A 356 -10.11 7.57 8.71
C SER A 356 -9.32 6.39 8.15
N GLY A 357 -8.75 5.51 8.98
CA GLY A 357 -7.89 4.43 8.49
C GLY A 357 -7.52 3.36 9.51
N LEU A 358 -6.64 2.45 9.09
CA LEU A 358 -6.08 1.35 9.89
C LEU A 358 -4.58 1.19 9.61
N SER A 359 -3.83 0.80 10.65
CA SER A 359 -2.41 0.45 10.50
C SER A 359 -2.18 -0.75 9.58
N SER A 360 -3.09 -1.74 9.59
CA SER A 360 -3.05 -2.88 8.67
C SER A 360 -4.38 -3.64 8.62
N PRO A 361 -5.08 -3.65 7.47
CA PRO A 361 -6.30 -4.44 7.31
C PRO A 361 -6.05 -5.96 7.37
N LYS A 362 -4.84 -6.45 7.03
CA LYS A 362 -4.51 -7.89 7.04
C LYS A 362 -4.67 -8.52 8.43
N ARG A 363 -4.40 -7.77 9.50
CA ARG A 363 -4.60 -8.25 10.89
C ARG A 363 -6.06 -8.56 11.22
N TYR A 364 -6.98 -7.94 10.50
CA TYR A 364 -8.42 -7.98 10.75
C TYR A 364 -9.19 -8.74 9.68
N LEU A 365 -8.54 -9.61 8.90
CA LEU A 365 -9.22 -10.45 7.92
C LEU A 365 -10.41 -11.21 8.53
N TRP A 366 -10.27 -11.66 9.78
CA TRP A 366 -11.31 -12.35 10.55
C TRP A 366 -12.50 -11.45 10.94
N ASP A 367 -12.34 -10.13 10.96
CA ASP A 367 -13.39 -9.20 11.39
C ASP A 367 -14.22 -8.71 10.20
N ALA A 368 -15.26 -9.47 9.89
CA ALA A 368 -16.25 -9.15 8.87
C ALA A 368 -17.45 -8.36 9.41
N GLU A 369 -17.45 -7.95 10.69
CA GLU A 369 -18.58 -7.22 11.25
C GLU A 369 -18.57 -5.74 10.81
N PRO A 370 -19.75 -5.17 10.48
CA PRO A 370 -19.84 -3.75 10.23
C PRO A 370 -19.42 -2.96 11.47
N ARG A 371 -18.74 -1.82 11.26
CA ARG A 371 -18.43 -0.92 12.36
C ARG A 371 -19.69 -0.29 12.94
N LEU A 372 -19.62 0.09 14.22
CA LEU A 372 -20.67 0.87 14.86
C LEU A 372 -20.71 2.33 14.36
N GLN A 373 -19.56 2.87 13.99
CA GLN A 373 -19.40 4.24 13.48
C GLN A 373 -18.86 4.21 12.05
N PRO A 374 -19.33 5.11 11.17
CA PRO A 374 -18.88 5.17 9.79
C PRO A 374 -17.42 5.64 9.69
N TRP A 375 -16.75 5.15 8.66
CA TRP A 375 -15.48 5.73 8.21
C TRP A 375 -15.69 7.12 7.65
N ILE A 376 -14.67 7.96 7.79
CA ILE A 376 -14.62 9.33 7.27
C ILE A 376 -13.37 9.54 6.41
N ASN A 377 -13.40 10.52 5.51
CA ASN A 377 -12.16 10.93 4.84
C ASN A 377 -11.24 11.62 5.82
N ASN A 378 -9.95 11.36 5.67
CA ASN A 378 -8.90 12.17 6.25
C ASN A 378 -8.87 13.53 5.53
N ASN A 379 -9.20 14.59 6.25
CA ASN A 379 -9.30 15.94 5.71
C ASN A 379 -8.07 16.80 6.02
N SER A 380 -6.95 16.20 6.45
CA SER A 380 -5.78 16.97 6.92
C SER A 380 -5.06 17.76 5.81
N ASN A 381 -5.38 17.50 4.55
CA ASN A 381 -4.91 18.29 3.40
C ASN A 381 -5.85 19.48 3.09
N LEU A 382 -7.00 19.60 3.75
CA LEU A 382 -7.94 20.71 3.57
C LEU A 382 -7.59 21.87 4.51
N PRO A 383 -7.95 23.12 4.15
CA PRO A 383 -7.82 24.26 5.04
C PRO A 383 -8.57 24.03 6.37
N GLU A 384 -8.02 24.55 7.46
CA GLU A 384 -8.63 24.46 8.79
C GLU A 384 -10.07 25.03 8.78
N GLY A 385 -11.00 24.32 9.41
CA GLY A 385 -12.42 24.69 9.46
C GLY A 385 -13.25 24.32 8.22
N THR A 386 -12.67 23.66 7.22
CA THR A 386 -13.43 23.10 6.09
C THR A 386 -14.31 21.94 6.58
N GLU A 387 -15.56 21.86 6.12
CA GLU A 387 -16.43 20.74 6.46
C GLU A 387 -15.83 19.40 6.00
N PRO A 388 -15.95 18.33 6.81
CA PRO A 388 -15.43 17.02 6.45
C PRO A 388 -16.01 16.53 5.13
N GLN A 389 -15.15 16.12 4.19
CA GLN A 389 -15.63 15.58 2.93
C GLN A 389 -16.18 14.17 3.13
N GLU A 390 -17.40 13.93 2.67
CA GLU A 390 -17.95 12.57 2.64
C GLU A 390 -17.11 11.64 1.76
N ILE A 391 -16.97 10.39 2.20
CA ILE A 391 -16.41 9.34 1.34
C ILE A 391 -17.38 9.11 0.18
N ARG A 392 -16.95 9.53 -1.01
CA ARG A 392 -17.67 9.44 -2.27
C ARG A 392 -16.76 8.83 -3.31
N GLY A 393 -17.39 8.32 -4.35
CA GLY A 393 -16.66 7.77 -5.47
C GLY A 393 -17.34 6.55 -6.04
N PRO A 394 -16.74 6.00 -7.07
CA PRO A 394 -17.38 5.02 -7.91
C PRO A 394 -17.29 3.61 -7.32
N MET A 395 -16.19 3.30 -6.62
CA MET A 395 -16.06 2.05 -5.87
C MET A 395 -17.09 2.04 -4.74
N ILE A 396 -17.27 3.17 -4.05
CA ILE A 396 -18.28 3.33 -3.00
C ILE A 396 -19.68 3.00 -3.51
N SER A 397 -20.00 3.39 -4.75
CA SER A 397 -21.30 3.07 -5.38
C SER A 397 -21.51 1.59 -5.70
N ARG A 398 -20.51 0.73 -5.47
CA ARG A 398 -20.53 -0.73 -5.69
C ARG A 398 -20.29 -1.52 -4.41
N LEU A 399 -20.39 -0.87 -3.24
CA LEU A 399 -20.18 -1.49 -1.94
C LEU A 399 -21.43 -1.41 -1.08
N THR A 400 -21.76 -2.51 -0.41
CA THR A 400 -22.77 -2.55 0.65
C THR A 400 -22.29 -1.80 1.90
N GLU A 401 -23.15 -1.61 2.89
CA GLU A 401 -22.85 -0.86 4.12
C GLU A 401 -21.68 -1.45 4.94
N ASP A 402 -21.48 -2.78 4.87
CA ASP A 402 -20.37 -3.54 5.47
C ASP A 402 -19.11 -3.60 4.58
N GLY A 403 -19.17 -3.05 3.37
CA GLY A 403 -18.06 -2.96 2.42
C GLY A 403 -17.90 -4.21 1.55
N THR A 404 -18.94 -5.03 1.43
CA THR A 404 -18.96 -6.16 0.49
C THR A 404 -19.31 -5.65 -0.92
N VAL A 405 -18.63 -6.18 -1.95
CA VAL A 405 -18.88 -5.79 -3.34
C VAL A 405 -20.26 -6.27 -3.78
N THR A 406 -21.10 -5.36 -4.29
CA THR A 406 -22.52 -5.65 -4.61
C THR A 406 -22.66 -6.73 -5.68
N LEU A 407 -21.75 -6.81 -6.66
CA LEU A 407 -21.72 -7.89 -7.66
C LEU A 407 -21.63 -9.28 -7.04
N ARG A 408 -20.97 -9.40 -5.87
CA ARG A 408 -20.80 -10.67 -5.16
C ARG A 408 -21.97 -11.00 -4.25
N LYS A 409 -22.94 -10.09 -4.12
CA LYS A 409 -24.17 -10.28 -3.34
C LYS A 409 -25.38 -9.83 -4.17
N PRO A 410 -25.84 -10.65 -5.13
CA PRO A 410 -26.95 -10.30 -6.01
C PRO A 410 -28.18 -9.84 -5.22
N GLY A 411 -28.80 -8.74 -5.64
CA GLY A 411 -29.93 -8.12 -4.94
C GLY A 411 -29.55 -7.19 -3.79
N SER A 412 -28.27 -7.10 -3.42
CA SER A 412 -27.80 -6.07 -2.50
C SER A 412 -27.72 -4.70 -3.17
N LEU A 413 -28.03 -3.66 -2.41
CA LEU A 413 -27.89 -2.27 -2.83
C LEU A 413 -26.63 -1.66 -2.23
N PRO A 414 -26.07 -0.61 -2.84
CA PRO A 414 -25.00 0.16 -2.23
C PRO A 414 -25.42 0.70 -0.86
N GLY A 415 -24.49 0.66 0.10
CA GLY A 415 -24.74 1.09 1.47
C GLY A 415 -24.96 2.61 1.58
N LEU A 416 -25.90 3.01 2.44
CA LEU A 416 -26.10 4.43 2.76
C LEU A 416 -25.03 4.92 3.74
N LEU A 417 -24.65 4.13 4.75
CA LEU A 417 -23.56 4.46 5.66
C LEU A 417 -22.30 3.69 5.29
N ARG A 418 -21.15 4.20 5.74
CA ARG A 418 -19.82 3.67 5.44
C ARG A 418 -19.33 2.86 6.63
N LEU A 419 -20.12 1.86 7.05
CA LEU A 419 -19.85 1.02 8.21
C LEU A 419 -18.93 -0.16 7.86
N TYR A 420 -18.00 0.04 6.92
CA TYR A 420 -17.20 -1.04 6.35
C TYR A 420 -16.47 -1.84 7.42
N SER A 421 -16.56 -3.16 7.34
CA SER A 421 -15.82 -4.07 8.23
C SER A 421 -14.32 -3.88 8.07
N ARG A 422 -13.54 -4.13 9.12
CA ARG A 422 -12.06 -4.01 9.04
C ARG A 422 -11.48 -4.98 8.00
N SER A 423 -12.10 -6.14 7.79
CA SER A 423 -11.74 -7.09 6.74
C SER A 423 -11.99 -6.54 5.33
N SER A 424 -13.07 -5.77 5.08
CA SER A 424 -13.35 -5.23 3.74
C SER A 424 -12.41 -4.08 3.35
N LEU A 425 -11.77 -3.40 4.30
CA LEU A 425 -10.69 -2.45 4.00
C LEU A 425 -9.51 -3.11 3.30
N TYR A 426 -9.29 -4.42 3.49
CA TYR A 426 -8.28 -5.16 2.72
C TYR A 426 -8.62 -5.23 1.22
N THR A 427 -9.91 -5.35 0.86
CA THR A 427 -10.36 -5.27 -0.53
C THR A 427 -10.10 -3.89 -1.13
N LEU A 428 -10.34 -2.81 -0.38
CA LEU A 428 -10.07 -1.45 -0.84
C LEU A 428 -8.58 -1.18 -1.01
N MET A 429 -7.75 -1.65 -0.06
CA MET A 429 -6.29 -1.57 -0.14
C MET A 429 -5.75 -2.26 -1.39
N LEU A 430 -6.20 -3.49 -1.65
CA LEU A 430 -5.86 -4.24 -2.86
C LEU A 430 -6.35 -3.51 -4.11
N GLY A 431 -7.54 -2.92 -4.07
CA GLY A 431 -8.08 -2.10 -5.16
C GLY A 431 -7.15 -0.94 -5.54
N GLU A 432 -6.67 -0.18 -4.55
CA GLU A 432 -5.69 0.90 -4.75
C GLU A 432 -4.38 0.38 -5.37
N LEU A 433 -3.82 -0.71 -4.82
CA LEU A 433 -2.59 -1.32 -5.36
C LEU A 433 -2.75 -1.78 -6.82
N LEU A 434 -3.91 -2.31 -7.19
CA LEU A 434 -4.21 -2.71 -8.57
C LEU A 434 -4.32 -1.50 -9.51
N ILE A 435 -4.91 -0.39 -9.06
CA ILE A 435 -5.00 0.84 -9.86
C ILE A 435 -3.60 1.45 -10.04
N GLN A 436 -2.78 1.50 -8.99
CA GLN A 436 -1.40 1.95 -9.05
C GLN A 436 -0.57 1.07 -10.00
N ALA A 437 -0.68 -0.26 -9.88
CA ALA A 437 0.02 -1.21 -10.75
C ALA A 437 -0.41 -1.07 -12.23
N THR A 438 -1.71 -1.03 -12.52
CA THR A 438 -2.22 -0.89 -13.90
C THR A 438 -1.85 0.46 -14.53
N THR A 439 -1.80 1.52 -13.72
CA THR A 439 -1.28 2.83 -14.13
C THR A 439 0.22 2.74 -14.45
N GLN A 440 1.01 2.14 -13.55
CA GLN A 440 2.47 2.00 -13.71
C GLN A 440 2.85 1.17 -14.94
N ILE A 441 2.25 -0.01 -15.18
CA ILE A 441 2.62 -0.87 -16.31
C ILE A 441 2.35 -0.19 -17.68
N ASN A 442 1.40 0.73 -17.75
CA ASN A 442 1.06 1.47 -18.98
C ASN A 442 1.67 2.88 -19.05
N SER A 443 2.37 3.31 -18.01
CA SER A 443 3.09 4.59 -17.96
C SER A 443 4.14 4.69 -19.07
N VAL A 444 4.41 5.92 -19.51
CA VAL A 444 5.39 6.16 -20.57
C VAL A 444 6.81 5.89 -20.08
N ASP A 445 7.14 6.21 -18.82
CA ASP A 445 8.46 5.93 -18.23
C ASP A 445 8.78 4.44 -18.23
N VAL A 446 7.84 3.61 -17.79
CA VAL A 446 8.07 2.17 -17.73
C VAL A 446 8.21 1.59 -19.14
N ARG A 447 7.28 1.90 -20.04
CA ARG A 447 7.27 1.32 -21.39
C ARG A 447 8.43 1.78 -22.26
N LYS A 448 8.89 3.03 -22.15
CA LYS A 448 10.00 3.56 -22.96
C LYS A 448 11.32 2.84 -22.69
N ASN A 449 11.50 2.29 -21.48
CA ASN A 449 12.68 1.52 -21.08
C ASN A 449 12.56 0.01 -21.36
N ARG A 450 11.51 -0.43 -22.08
CA ARG A 450 11.23 -1.85 -22.34
C ARG A 450 11.04 -2.11 -23.84
N LEU A 451 11.11 -3.39 -24.21
CA LEU A 451 10.82 -3.82 -25.57
C LEU A 451 9.34 -3.55 -25.90
N ASN A 452 9.03 -3.37 -27.18
CA ASN A 452 7.68 -3.10 -27.66
C ASN A 452 7.00 -1.93 -26.91
N SER A 453 7.70 -0.81 -26.73
CA SER A 453 7.25 0.34 -25.91
C SER A 453 5.86 0.88 -26.30
N ALA A 454 5.45 0.76 -27.57
CA ALA A 454 4.13 1.18 -28.05
C ALA A 454 2.99 0.24 -27.64
N PHE A 455 3.27 -0.96 -27.14
CA PHE A 455 2.24 -1.98 -26.91
C PHE A 455 1.61 -1.81 -25.52
N PRO A 456 0.30 -2.09 -25.39
CA PRO A 456 -0.37 -2.08 -24.09
C PRO A 456 0.18 -3.20 -23.18
N ARG A 457 0.24 -2.91 -21.88
CA ARG A 457 0.50 -3.92 -20.84
C ARG A 457 -0.80 -4.27 -20.15
N VAL A 458 -1.01 -5.55 -19.89
CA VAL A 458 -2.19 -6.06 -19.16
C VAL A 458 -1.75 -6.90 -17.98
N LEU A 459 -2.44 -6.76 -16.84
CA LEU A 459 -2.25 -7.69 -15.73
C LEU A 459 -2.82 -9.05 -16.13
N LYS A 460 -1.94 -10.04 -16.28
CA LYS A 460 -2.28 -11.41 -16.65
C LYS A 460 -2.53 -12.27 -15.42
N GLN A 461 -1.74 -12.05 -14.38
CA GLN A 461 -1.87 -12.77 -13.11
C GLN A 461 -1.44 -11.90 -11.93
N ILE A 462 -2.00 -12.21 -10.77
CA ILE A 462 -1.65 -11.65 -9.47
C ILE A 462 -1.19 -12.82 -8.59
N ILE A 463 0.02 -12.74 -8.09
CA ILE A 463 0.62 -13.70 -7.17
C ILE A 463 0.75 -13.03 -5.81
N LEU A 464 0.09 -13.56 -4.80
CA LEU A 464 0.16 -13.04 -3.43
C LEU A 464 0.82 -14.08 -2.51
N THR A 465 1.90 -13.70 -1.84
CA THR A 465 2.53 -14.55 -0.82
C THR A 465 1.77 -14.54 0.49
N LEU A 466 1.85 -15.65 1.22
CA LEU A 466 1.17 -15.83 2.51
C LEU A 466 2.17 -16.22 3.61
N PRO A 467 1.90 -15.86 4.88
CA PRO A 467 2.64 -16.42 6.01
C PRO A 467 2.53 -17.95 6.01
N THR A 468 3.61 -18.60 6.41
CA THR A 468 3.77 -20.06 6.29
C THR A 468 2.66 -20.83 6.98
N ALA A 469 2.23 -20.43 8.17
CA ALA A 469 1.15 -21.11 8.90
C ALA A 469 -0.20 -20.39 8.87
N THR A 470 -0.51 -19.67 7.79
CA THR A 470 -1.82 -19.03 7.62
C THR A 470 -2.95 -20.07 7.72
N PRO A 471 -3.94 -19.91 8.63
CA PRO A 471 -5.12 -20.79 8.72
C PRO A 471 -5.90 -20.85 7.40
N LEU A 472 -6.53 -21.98 7.08
CA LEU A 472 -7.31 -22.15 5.85
C LEU A 472 -8.45 -21.12 5.76
N ALA A 473 -9.07 -20.80 6.89
CA ALA A 473 -10.10 -19.76 6.97
C ALA A 473 -9.58 -18.37 6.54
N GLU A 474 -8.37 -17.98 6.96
CA GLU A 474 -7.75 -16.71 6.53
C GLU A 474 -7.33 -16.76 5.06
N GLN A 475 -6.82 -17.90 4.57
CA GLN A 475 -6.47 -18.08 3.14
C GLN A 475 -7.70 -17.91 2.25
N LYS A 476 -8.84 -18.47 2.66
CA LYS A 476 -10.14 -18.31 1.99
C LYS A 476 -10.56 -16.85 1.92
N ILE A 477 -10.55 -16.16 3.07
CA ILE A 477 -10.91 -14.74 3.12
C ILE A 477 -9.98 -13.92 2.23
N MET A 478 -8.66 -14.15 2.27
CA MET A 478 -7.72 -13.44 1.40
C MET A 478 -8.05 -13.65 -0.08
N ARG A 479 -8.29 -14.89 -0.51
CA ARG A 479 -8.69 -15.22 -1.89
C ARG A 479 -9.98 -14.51 -2.30
N GLU A 480 -10.99 -14.49 -1.41
CA GLU A 480 -12.25 -13.77 -1.64
C GLU A 480 -12.03 -12.25 -1.74
N ARG A 481 -11.18 -11.68 -0.88
CA ARG A 481 -10.90 -10.23 -0.83
C ARG A 481 -10.15 -9.73 -2.06
N ILE A 482 -9.14 -10.47 -2.55
CA ILE A 482 -8.45 -10.11 -3.80
C ILE A 482 -9.35 -10.28 -5.02
N ALA A 483 -10.14 -11.35 -5.06
CA ALA A 483 -11.07 -11.55 -6.17
C ALA A 483 -12.17 -10.47 -6.18
N ALA A 484 -12.64 -10.04 -5.01
CA ALA A 484 -13.54 -8.89 -4.87
C ALA A 484 -12.88 -7.58 -5.30
N ALA A 485 -11.60 -7.36 -4.99
CA ALA A 485 -10.86 -6.17 -5.43
C ALA A 485 -10.73 -6.13 -6.97
N VAL A 486 -10.40 -7.27 -7.59
CA VAL A 486 -10.36 -7.40 -9.06
C VAL A 486 -11.73 -7.13 -9.67
N ASP A 487 -12.80 -7.73 -9.14
CA ASP A 487 -14.16 -7.49 -9.64
C ASP A 487 -14.54 -6.00 -9.55
N LEU A 488 -14.26 -5.38 -8.41
CA LEU A 488 -14.56 -3.98 -8.15
C LEU A 488 -13.80 -3.05 -9.09
N VAL A 489 -12.48 -3.23 -9.23
CA VAL A 489 -11.65 -2.41 -10.13
C VAL A 489 -12.10 -2.59 -11.58
N TRP A 490 -12.30 -3.82 -12.05
CA TRP A 490 -12.69 -4.07 -13.45
C TRP A 490 -14.10 -3.57 -13.78
N GLU A 491 -15.04 -3.68 -12.85
CA GLU A 491 -16.38 -3.12 -13.03
C GLU A 491 -16.30 -1.60 -13.13
N VAL A 492 -15.59 -0.96 -12.20
CA VAL A 492 -15.57 0.49 -12.11
C VAL A 492 -14.80 1.13 -13.27
N MET A 493 -13.74 0.46 -13.73
CA MET A 493 -12.98 0.88 -14.91
C MET A 493 -13.71 0.62 -16.24
N GLY A 494 -14.81 -0.17 -16.22
CA GLY A 494 -15.55 -0.54 -17.42
C GLY A 494 -14.85 -1.60 -18.27
N TRP A 495 -13.96 -2.40 -17.67
CA TRP A 495 -13.16 -3.43 -18.36
C TRP A 495 -13.83 -4.81 -18.43
N ASN A 496 -15.01 -4.97 -17.84
CA ASN A 496 -15.78 -6.23 -17.88
C ASN A 496 -16.35 -6.57 -19.26
N ASP A 497 -16.24 -5.68 -20.26
CA ASP A 497 -16.68 -5.94 -21.62
C ASP A 497 -15.93 -7.13 -22.25
N ALA A 498 -16.65 -7.96 -23.01
CA ALA A 498 -16.08 -9.05 -23.78
C ALA A 498 -15.08 -8.53 -24.84
N GLU A 499 -15.24 -7.30 -25.32
CA GLU A 499 -14.35 -6.68 -26.31
C GLU A 499 -13.11 -6.00 -25.68
N SER A 500 -13.17 -5.71 -24.37
CA SER A 500 -12.08 -5.07 -23.62
C SER A 500 -10.78 -5.87 -23.71
N LEU A 501 -9.66 -5.18 -23.96
CA LEU A 501 -8.32 -5.74 -23.90
C LEU A 501 -7.90 -6.13 -22.48
N PHE A 502 -8.36 -5.37 -21.49
CA PHE A 502 -8.00 -5.55 -20.09
C PHE A 502 -8.86 -6.66 -19.47
N LYS A 503 -8.44 -7.92 -19.64
CA LYS A 503 -9.10 -9.06 -19.00
C LYS A 503 -8.76 -9.18 -17.52
N LYS A 504 -9.63 -9.83 -16.74
CA LYS A 504 -9.37 -10.09 -15.32
C LYS A 504 -8.16 -11.03 -15.18
N PRO A 505 -7.19 -10.71 -14.31
CA PRO A 505 -6.02 -11.55 -14.10
C PRO A 505 -6.38 -12.84 -13.35
N GLU A 506 -5.58 -13.88 -13.57
CA GLU A 506 -5.57 -15.08 -12.71
C GLU A 506 -5.04 -14.72 -11.31
N ILE A 507 -5.55 -15.37 -10.27
CA ILE A 507 -5.17 -15.10 -8.88
C ILE A 507 -4.52 -16.36 -8.29
N ARG A 508 -3.27 -16.22 -7.82
CA ARG A 508 -2.47 -17.30 -7.24
C ARG A 508 -2.05 -16.97 -5.81
N LEU A 509 -2.24 -17.93 -4.89
CA LEU A 509 -1.88 -17.83 -3.47
C LEU A 509 -1.20 -19.11 -2.96
N ASP A 510 -0.46 -19.82 -3.82
CA ASP A 510 0.07 -21.15 -3.50
C ASP A 510 1.36 -21.10 -2.66
N TRP A 511 2.07 -19.97 -2.66
CA TRP A 511 3.44 -19.85 -2.15
C TRP A 511 3.50 -19.03 -0.86
N ASP A 512 4.28 -19.53 0.10
CA ASP A 512 4.53 -18.84 1.36
C ASP A 512 5.82 -18.01 1.40
N GLU A 513 5.87 -17.05 2.31
CA GLU A 513 6.97 -16.09 2.50
C GLU A 513 8.33 -16.79 2.78
N ALA A 514 8.34 -17.82 3.65
CA ALA A 514 9.56 -18.51 4.05
C ALA A 514 10.15 -19.37 2.92
N THR A 515 9.30 -20.10 2.20
CA THR A 515 9.65 -20.85 0.99
C THR A 515 10.19 -19.93 -0.11
N CYS A 516 9.56 -18.78 -0.32
CA CYS A 516 10.04 -17.81 -1.31
C CYS A 516 11.47 -17.33 -0.97
N THR A 517 11.72 -17.04 0.31
CA THR A 517 13.06 -16.67 0.78
C THR A 517 14.11 -17.75 0.50
N HIS A 518 13.77 -19.04 0.67
CA HIS A 518 14.66 -20.16 0.31
C HIS A 518 15.14 -20.09 -1.12
N LEU A 519 14.21 -19.83 -2.06
CA LEU A 519 14.52 -19.82 -3.47
C LEU A 519 15.47 -18.70 -3.86
N VAL A 520 15.44 -17.54 -3.19
CA VAL A 520 16.38 -16.46 -3.45
C VAL A 520 17.82 -16.92 -3.22
N TRP A 521 18.06 -17.57 -2.09
CA TRP A 521 19.39 -18.10 -1.78
C TRP A 521 19.76 -19.24 -2.74
N LEU A 522 18.86 -20.21 -2.92
CA LEU A 522 19.08 -21.39 -3.74
C LEU A 522 19.42 -21.01 -5.19
N PHE A 523 18.62 -20.13 -5.80
CA PHE A 523 18.86 -19.61 -7.14
C PHE A 523 20.20 -18.90 -7.21
N ASN A 524 20.52 -18.05 -6.23
CA ASN A 524 21.77 -17.31 -6.23
C ASN A 524 22.99 -18.23 -6.18
N GLU A 525 22.98 -19.24 -5.31
CA GLU A 525 24.10 -20.18 -5.20
C GLU A 525 24.29 -20.94 -6.52
N ILE A 526 23.22 -21.54 -7.03
CA ILE A 526 23.26 -22.35 -8.23
C ILE A 526 23.72 -21.51 -9.43
N GLN A 527 23.10 -20.35 -9.66
CA GLN A 527 23.35 -19.57 -10.88
C GLN A 527 24.68 -18.80 -10.82
N HIS A 528 25.03 -18.22 -9.66
CA HIS A 528 26.22 -17.37 -9.57
C HIS A 528 27.48 -18.07 -9.09
N LYS A 529 27.37 -19.05 -8.19
CA LYS A 529 28.55 -19.72 -7.62
C LYS A 529 28.84 -21.07 -8.29
N PHE A 530 27.79 -21.74 -8.76
CA PHE A 530 27.89 -23.06 -9.42
C PHE A 530 27.53 -23.02 -10.91
N HIS A 531 27.42 -21.83 -11.52
CA HIS A 531 27.22 -21.67 -12.97
C HIS A 531 26.09 -22.52 -13.59
N GLY A 532 25.01 -22.74 -12.83
CA GLY A 532 23.85 -23.51 -13.30
C GLY A 532 24.01 -25.02 -13.19
N THR A 533 24.78 -25.54 -12.22
CA THR A 533 24.89 -26.99 -11.91
C THR A 533 24.24 -27.37 -10.57
N PRO A 534 22.90 -27.55 -10.50
CA PRO A 534 22.20 -27.88 -9.26
C PRO A 534 22.69 -29.15 -8.55
N GLN A 535 22.98 -30.22 -9.31
CA GLN A 535 23.41 -31.49 -8.73
C GLN A 535 24.75 -31.38 -7.99
N GLU A 536 25.76 -30.76 -8.60
CA GLU A 536 27.08 -30.55 -7.98
C GLU A 536 26.98 -29.72 -6.70
N PHE A 537 26.10 -28.72 -6.71
CA PHE A 537 25.80 -27.91 -5.54
C PHE A 537 25.19 -28.75 -4.41
N PHE A 538 24.22 -29.62 -4.71
CA PHE A 538 23.57 -30.47 -3.70
C PHE A 538 24.56 -31.48 -3.11
N ASP A 539 25.33 -32.14 -3.97
CA ASP A 539 26.32 -33.14 -3.55
C ASP A 539 27.35 -32.55 -2.59
N LEU A 540 27.78 -31.29 -2.82
CA LEU A 540 28.72 -30.60 -1.96
C LEU A 540 28.10 -30.10 -0.66
N VAL A 541 26.95 -29.41 -0.71
CA VAL A 541 26.37 -28.73 0.46
C VAL A 541 25.73 -29.70 1.44
N ALA A 542 25.10 -30.76 0.91
CA ALA A 542 24.41 -31.76 1.72
C ALA A 542 25.30 -32.97 2.06
N ASP A 543 26.62 -32.85 1.91
CA ASP A 543 27.61 -33.91 2.16
C ASP A 543 27.23 -35.26 1.50
N GLY A 544 26.75 -35.20 0.26
CA GLY A 544 26.31 -36.38 -0.50
C GLY A 544 25.00 -37.02 -0.03
N ARG A 545 24.13 -36.27 0.68
CA ARG A 545 22.79 -36.73 1.05
C ARG A 545 22.01 -37.20 -0.18
N GLN A 546 21.40 -38.37 -0.05
CA GLN A 546 20.50 -38.93 -1.05
C GLN A 546 19.09 -39.11 -0.49
N SER A 547 18.09 -38.95 -1.34
CA SER A 547 16.71 -39.35 -1.07
C SER A 547 16.57 -40.88 -1.07
N GLY A 548 15.41 -41.40 -0.65
CA GLY A 548 15.19 -42.85 -0.54
C GLY A 548 15.28 -43.63 -1.85
N ASP A 549 15.20 -42.94 -2.99
CA ASP A 549 15.38 -43.45 -4.36
C ASP A 549 16.80 -43.21 -4.93
N GLY A 550 17.72 -42.67 -4.13
CA GLY A 550 19.12 -42.48 -4.49
C GLY A 550 19.45 -41.18 -5.23
N ALA A 551 18.50 -40.25 -5.37
CA ALA A 551 18.75 -38.95 -5.99
C ALA A 551 19.46 -37.98 -5.03
N SER A 552 20.33 -37.11 -5.57
CA SER A 552 20.98 -36.05 -4.80
C SER A 552 19.93 -35.12 -4.20
N CYS A 553 20.10 -34.80 -2.91
CA CYS A 553 19.05 -34.20 -2.11
C CYS A 553 19.61 -33.13 -1.17
N LEU A 554 18.92 -31.99 -1.05
CA LEU A 554 19.25 -30.91 -0.12
C LEU A 554 18.05 -30.61 0.78
N ARG A 555 18.22 -30.64 2.10
CA ARG A 555 17.18 -30.24 3.07
C ARG A 555 17.51 -28.89 3.69
N MET A 556 16.62 -27.93 3.49
CA MET A 556 16.81 -26.55 3.92
C MET A 556 15.72 -26.13 4.91
N ALA A 557 16.13 -25.42 5.95
CA ALA A 557 15.23 -24.71 6.87
C ALA A 557 15.30 -23.19 6.65
N SER A 558 14.20 -22.48 6.81
CA SER A 558 14.16 -21.01 6.82
C SER A 558 13.30 -20.55 7.98
N ILE A 559 13.88 -19.73 8.84
CA ILE A 559 13.15 -18.98 9.87
C ILE A 559 13.01 -17.56 9.36
N ASP A 560 11.78 -17.15 9.04
CA ASP A 560 11.45 -15.80 8.62
C ASP A 560 10.70 -15.08 9.74
N MET A 561 11.31 -14.03 10.30
CA MET A 561 10.69 -13.22 11.35
C MET A 561 10.20 -11.90 10.76
N GLY A 562 8.91 -11.85 10.44
CA GLY A 562 8.26 -10.65 9.92
C GLY A 562 7.92 -9.62 11.01
N GLY A 563 7.02 -8.70 10.66
CA GLY A 563 6.44 -7.78 11.64
C GLY A 563 5.46 -8.47 12.58
N GLY A 564 4.56 -9.30 12.05
CA GLY A 564 3.49 -9.92 12.84
C GLY A 564 3.54 -11.44 13.03
N THR A 565 4.39 -12.15 12.28
CA THR A 565 4.57 -13.60 12.40
C THR A 565 6.04 -14.00 12.32
N THR A 566 6.38 -15.09 13.01
CA THR A 566 7.64 -15.82 12.81
C THR A 566 7.32 -17.18 12.25
N ASP A 567 7.85 -17.47 11.07
CA ASP A 567 7.50 -18.63 10.27
C ASP A 567 8.72 -19.54 10.08
N LEU A 568 8.51 -20.86 10.19
CA LEU A 568 9.52 -21.88 9.88
C LEU A 568 9.04 -22.72 8.70
N MET A 569 9.88 -22.83 7.67
CA MET A 569 9.70 -23.78 6.58
C MET A 569 10.88 -24.74 6.52
N ILE A 570 10.60 -26.04 6.39
CA ILE A 570 11.59 -27.07 6.07
C ILE A 570 11.20 -27.72 4.75
N MET A 571 12.07 -27.55 3.76
CA MET A 571 11.88 -28.07 2.40
C MET A 571 13.02 -29.01 2.04
N ARG A 572 12.67 -30.13 1.41
CA ARG A 572 13.61 -31.04 0.76
C ARG A 572 13.58 -30.75 -0.74
N HIS A 573 14.74 -30.62 -1.35
CA HIS A 573 14.89 -30.45 -2.79
C HIS A 573 15.60 -31.69 -3.34
N ASP A 574 14.94 -32.41 -4.22
CA ASP A 574 15.48 -33.60 -4.87
C ASP A 574 15.85 -33.25 -6.33
N ILE A 575 16.96 -33.77 -6.86
CA ILE A 575 17.24 -33.69 -8.30
C ILE A 575 16.41 -34.76 -9.01
N ALA A 576 15.60 -34.37 -10.00
CA ALA A 576 14.73 -35.31 -10.69
C ALA A 576 15.56 -36.42 -11.36
N ALA A 577 15.11 -37.67 -11.21
CA ALA A 577 15.79 -38.84 -11.73
C ALA A 577 16.12 -38.72 -13.23
N GLY A 578 17.36 -39.05 -13.60
CA GLY A 578 17.84 -38.96 -14.99
C GLY A 578 18.12 -37.53 -15.49
N THR A 579 18.09 -36.53 -14.60
CA THR A 579 18.44 -35.14 -14.91
C THR A 579 19.56 -34.66 -14.00
N GLN A 580 20.12 -33.47 -14.28
CA GLN A 580 21.11 -32.79 -13.43
C GLN A 580 20.68 -31.38 -13.02
N THR A 581 19.58 -30.90 -13.61
CA THR A 581 19.19 -29.49 -13.63
C THR A 581 17.74 -29.24 -13.20
N VAL A 582 16.95 -30.31 -13.01
CA VAL A 582 15.55 -30.23 -12.62
C VAL A 582 15.43 -30.47 -11.12
N ILE A 583 14.94 -29.48 -10.39
CA ILE A 583 14.78 -29.51 -8.93
C ILE A 583 13.31 -29.77 -8.59
N GLU A 584 13.07 -30.76 -7.74
CA GLU A 584 11.77 -31.16 -7.22
C GLU A 584 11.67 -30.81 -5.73
N PRO A 585 11.12 -29.63 -5.39
CA PRO A 585 10.85 -29.25 -4.00
C PRO A 585 9.72 -30.10 -3.41
N GLN A 586 9.94 -30.56 -2.18
CA GLN A 586 9.00 -31.28 -1.35
C GLN A 586 8.97 -30.66 0.04
N GLN A 587 7.80 -30.17 0.44
CA GLN A 587 7.61 -29.64 1.78
C GLN A 587 7.64 -30.77 2.83
N VAL A 588 8.53 -30.63 3.82
CA VAL A 588 8.72 -31.64 4.88
C VAL A 588 7.99 -31.23 6.16
N PHE A 589 8.15 -29.97 6.55
CA PHE A 589 7.53 -29.42 7.74
C PHE A 589 7.35 -27.91 7.59
N ARG A 590 6.33 -27.37 8.24
CA ARG A 590 6.06 -25.94 8.27
C ARG A 590 5.42 -25.58 9.60
N GLU A 591 5.68 -24.40 10.12
CA GLU A 591 5.07 -23.86 11.34
C GLU A 591 5.09 -22.33 11.30
N GLY A 592 4.26 -21.67 12.12
CA GLY A 592 4.28 -20.22 12.25
C GLY A 592 3.60 -19.74 13.52
N PHE A 593 4.15 -18.67 14.10
CA PHE A 593 3.73 -18.10 15.37
C PHE A 593 3.39 -16.62 15.23
N ARG A 594 2.32 -16.18 15.90
CA ARG A 594 1.94 -14.76 16.04
C ARG A 594 2.76 -14.05 17.13
N LEU A 595 4.08 -14.17 17.01
CA LEU A 595 5.06 -13.49 17.85
C LEU A 595 6.23 -13.08 16.96
N ALA A 596 6.47 -11.79 16.80
CA ALA A 596 7.46 -11.28 15.85
C ALA A 596 7.94 -9.85 16.17
N GLY A 597 8.30 -9.06 15.15
CA GLY A 597 8.87 -7.72 15.30
C GLY A 597 7.97 -6.72 16.02
N ASP A 598 6.67 -6.70 15.75
CA ASP A 598 5.75 -5.75 16.38
C ASP A 598 5.62 -6.01 17.88
N ASP A 599 5.73 -7.27 18.31
CA ASP A 599 5.67 -7.63 19.73
C ASP A 599 6.96 -7.22 20.45
N ILE A 600 8.12 -7.28 19.77
CA ILE A 600 9.37 -6.69 20.27
C ILE A 600 9.19 -5.18 20.45
N LEU A 601 8.60 -4.49 19.47
CA LEU A 601 8.34 -3.05 19.59
C LEU A 601 7.38 -2.75 20.74
N LYS A 602 6.29 -3.51 20.90
CA LYS A 602 5.35 -3.38 22.03
C LYS A 602 6.06 -3.57 23.37
N GLU A 603 6.87 -4.62 23.50
CA GLU A 603 7.63 -4.89 24.74
C GLU A 603 8.61 -3.76 25.06
N LEU A 604 9.30 -3.20 24.05
CA LEU A 604 10.17 -2.03 24.24
C LEU A 604 9.36 -0.80 24.65
N VAL A 605 8.21 -0.55 24.03
CA VAL A 605 7.37 0.57 24.44
C VAL A 605 6.93 0.41 25.90
N GLU A 606 6.37 -0.75 26.25
CA GLU A 606 5.79 -1.04 27.57
C GLU A 606 6.82 -1.12 28.69
N ALA A 607 7.93 -1.84 28.48
CA ALA A 607 8.90 -2.17 29.51
C ALA A 607 10.18 -1.31 29.46
N TYR A 608 10.39 -0.53 28.39
CA TYR A 608 11.60 0.27 28.21
C TYR A 608 11.33 1.77 28.11
N PHE A 609 10.43 2.21 27.22
CA PHE A 609 10.11 3.63 27.04
C PHE A 609 9.23 4.18 28.17
N LEU A 610 8.08 3.56 28.46
CA LEU A 610 7.15 4.07 29.48
C LEU A 610 7.82 4.25 30.86
N PRO A 611 8.66 3.32 31.36
CA PRO A 611 9.37 3.54 32.63
C PRO A 611 10.37 4.69 32.59
N GLN A 612 11.04 4.93 31.45
CA GLN A 612 11.93 6.09 31.28
C GLN A 612 11.17 7.40 31.26
N LEU A 613 10.02 7.46 30.55
CA LEU A 613 9.13 8.62 30.59
C LEU A 613 8.65 8.91 32.02
N SER A 614 8.24 7.88 32.76
CA SER A 614 7.81 8.05 34.16
C SER A 614 8.92 8.64 35.04
N ARG A 615 10.12 8.06 34.99
CA ARG A 615 11.28 8.56 35.75
C ARG A 615 11.66 9.99 35.36
N ASN A 616 11.60 10.33 34.06
CA ASN A 616 11.90 11.68 33.60
C ASN A 616 10.87 12.70 34.12
N MET A 617 9.58 12.35 34.02
CA MET A 617 8.50 13.17 34.58
C MET A 617 8.68 13.37 36.09
N ALA A 618 8.96 12.31 36.84
CA ALA A 618 9.23 12.39 38.28
C ALA A 618 10.41 13.32 38.60
N ALA A 619 11.51 13.21 37.84
CA ALA A 619 12.70 14.05 38.01
C ALA A 619 12.44 15.53 37.71
N ARG A 620 11.47 15.83 36.83
CA ARG A 620 10.99 17.19 36.53
C ARG A 620 9.94 17.70 37.52
N GLY A 621 9.59 16.92 38.55
CA GLY A 621 8.63 17.31 39.59
C GLY A 621 7.16 17.09 39.24
N ILE A 622 6.86 16.35 38.15
CA ILE A 622 5.49 16.02 37.75
C ILE A 622 4.88 15.02 38.74
N ALA A 623 3.68 15.33 39.23
CA ALA A 623 3.01 14.50 40.22
C ALA A 623 2.39 13.24 39.59
N ARG A 624 2.60 12.08 40.25
CA ARG A 624 1.99 10.78 39.90
C ARG A 624 2.16 10.38 38.41
N PRO A 625 3.39 10.36 37.88
CA PRO A 625 3.64 10.05 36.46
C PRO A 625 3.09 8.68 36.06
N ASP A 626 3.20 7.68 36.93
CA ASP A 626 2.69 6.32 36.70
C ASP A 626 1.18 6.29 36.45
N ALA A 627 0.43 7.07 37.23
CA ALA A 627 -1.02 7.18 37.07
C ALA A 627 -1.39 7.92 35.77
N ILE A 628 -0.57 8.88 35.34
CA ILE A 628 -0.78 9.60 34.06
C ILE A 628 -0.58 8.63 32.89
N LEU A 629 0.49 7.82 32.90
CA LEU A 629 0.74 6.82 31.85
C LEU A 629 -0.34 5.73 31.84
N ALA A 630 -0.76 5.24 33.02
CA ALA A 630 -1.86 4.29 33.13
C ALA A 630 -3.18 4.87 32.58
N ASP A 631 -3.43 6.16 32.77
CA ASP A 631 -4.62 6.83 32.27
C ASP A 631 -4.58 7.07 30.75
N LEU A 632 -3.40 7.37 30.21
CA LEU A 632 -3.18 7.53 28.78
C LEU A 632 -3.31 6.21 28.02
N PHE A 633 -2.75 5.11 28.54
CA PHE A 633 -2.56 3.88 27.77
C PHE A 633 -3.29 2.64 28.30
N GLY A 634 -3.84 2.67 29.52
CA GLY A 634 -4.40 1.49 30.20
C GLY A 634 -5.76 0.99 29.69
N GLY A 635 -6.31 1.58 28.63
CA GLY A 635 -7.58 1.17 28.03
C GLY A 635 -8.64 2.27 27.97
N ASP A 636 -9.84 1.91 27.52
CA ASP A 636 -10.97 2.83 27.41
C ASP A 636 -11.63 3.09 28.77
N ARG A 637 -12.08 4.34 28.98
CA ARG A 637 -12.78 4.80 30.18
C ARG A 637 -14.17 5.31 29.79
N GLU A 638 -15.14 5.23 30.71
CA GLU A 638 -16.55 5.60 30.44
C GLU A 638 -16.74 7.03 29.88
N ALA A 639 -15.82 7.96 30.19
CA ALA A 639 -15.87 9.36 29.71
C ALA A 639 -14.90 9.67 28.55
N MET A 640 -14.18 8.68 28.01
CA MET A 640 -13.16 8.92 26.99
C MET A 640 -13.81 9.16 25.62
N SER A 641 -13.54 10.34 25.06
CA SER A 641 -14.04 10.74 23.74
C SER A 641 -13.36 9.96 22.61
N GLN A 642 -14.01 9.91 21.44
CA GLN A 642 -13.43 9.27 20.25
C GLN A 642 -12.14 9.96 19.79
N ARG A 643 -12.04 11.28 20.00
CA ARG A 643 -10.82 12.05 19.75
C ARG A 643 -9.67 11.55 20.60
N GLU A 644 -9.88 11.40 21.91
CA GLU A 644 -8.85 10.89 22.82
C GLU A 644 -8.39 9.47 22.45
N ARG A 645 -9.32 8.59 22.07
CA ARG A 645 -8.99 7.23 21.60
C ARG A 645 -8.13 7.26 20.34
N THR A 646 -8.47 8.14 19.40
CA THR A 646 -7.72 8.33 18.14
C THR A 646 -6.33 8.91 18.42
N MET A 647 -6.21 9.94 19.27
CA MET A 647 -4.93 10.54 19.65
C MET A 647 -4.04 9.58 20.43
N ARG A 648 -4.62 8.75 21.31
CA ARG A 648 -3.88 7.65 21.98
C ARG A 648 -3.30 6.68 20.95
N GLY A 649 -4.11 6.24 19.98
CA GLY A 649 -3.66 5.39 18.88
C GLY A 649 -2.53 6.03 18.06
N GLN A 650 -2.67 7.30 17.68
CA GLN A 650 -1.64 8.03 16.92
C GLN A 650 -0.37 8.24 17.73
N LEU A 651 -0.46 8.54 19.03
CA LEU A 651 0.70 8.68 19.91
C LEU A 651 1.51 7.39 19.96
N VAL A 652 0.83 6.25 20.07
CA VAL A 652 1.49 4.94 20.07
C VAL A 652 2.08 4.62 18.69
N ALA A 653 1.29 4.74 17.62
CA ALA A 653 1.71 4.31 16.28
C ALA A 653 2.76 5.23 15.62
N GLN A 654 2.62 6.55 15.78
CA GLN A 654 3.44 7.55 15.09
C GLN A 654 4.63 8.03 15.92
N ILE A 655 4.55 7.93 17.26
CA ILE A 655 5.61 8.42 18.15
C ILE A 655 6.32 7.25 18.84
N LEU A 656 5.64 6.50 19.71
CA LEU A 656 6.31 5.50 20.55
C LEU A 656 6.83 4.30 19.75
N ALA A 657 6.04 3.76 18.82
CA ALA A 657 6.47 2.67 17.96
C ALA A 657 7.61 3.09 17.02
N GLN A 658 7.55 4.31 16.46
CA GLN A 658 8.61 4.83 15.61
C GLN A 658 9.90 5.11 16.41
N ALA A 659 9.79 5.63 17.63
CA ALA A 659 10.93 5.80 18.53
C ALA A 659 11.57 4.44 18.90
N ALA A 660 10.76 3.39 19.09
CA ALA A 660 11.27 2.04 19.29
C ALA A 660 11.99 1.49 18.05
N ILE A 661 11.50 1.78 16.84
CA ILE A 661 12.21 1.46 15.59
C ILE A 661 13.55 2.21 15.52
N GLY A 662 13.56 3.52 15.82
CA GLY A 662 14.77 4.33 15.87
C GLY A 662 15.80 3.80 16.89
N LEU A 663 15.34 3.37 18.06
CA LEU A 663 16.17 2.73 19.08
C LEU A 663 16.80 1.42 18.55
N MET A 664 16.03 0.59 17.86
CA MET A 664 16.55 -0.65 17.27
C MET A 664 17.52 -0.39 16.10
N GLN A 665 17.34 0.68 15.33
CA GLN A 665 18.33 1.07 14.32
C GLN A 665 19.65 1.52 14.94
N ARG A 666 19.62 2.20 16.10
CA ARG A 666 20.82 2.54 16.88
C ARG A 666 21.48 1.29 17.47
N TYR A 667 20.67 0.33 17.96
CA TYR A 667 21.14 -0.97 18.44
C TYR A 667 21.97 -1.68 17.37
N GLU A 668 21.46 -1.75 16.14
CA GLU A 668 22.15 -2.38 15.01
C GLU A 668 23.49 -1.70 14.67
N ARG A 669 23.63 -0.40 14.95
CA ARG A 669 24.87 0.37 14.71
C ARG A 669 25.85 0.34 15.89
N GLY A 670 25.47 -0.25 17.03
CA GLY A 670 26.30 -0.26 18.24
C GLY A 670 26.34 1.08 18.97
N GLU A 671 25.38 1.97 18.73
CA GLU A 671 25.34 3.32 19.34
C GLU A 671 24.70 3.25 20.73
N THR A 672 25.38 3.74 21.78
CA THR A 672 24.99 3.54 23.20
C THR A 672 24.69 4.83 23.97
N ASP A 673 24.76 5.98 23.31
CA ASP A 673 24.62 7.28 23.97
C ASP A 673 23.18 7.57 24.42
N GLU A 674 23.04 8.46 25.40
CA GLU A 674 21.78 9.11 25.70
C GLU A 674 21.38 10.01 24.53
N VAL A 675 20.13 9.89 24.08
CA VAL A 675 19.57 10.66 22.98
C VAL A 675 18.21 11.21 23.33
N ARG A 676 17.78 12.28 22.66
CA ARG A 676 16.42 12.76 22.83
C ARG A 676 15.47 11.88 22.06
N LEU A 677 14.22 11.81 22.51
CA LEU A 677 13.16 11.10 21.79
C LEU A 677 13.00 11.62 20.36
N ALA A 678 13.19 12.93 20.14
CA ALA A 678 13.22 13.54 18.81
C ALA A 678 14.25 12.89 17.86
N ASP A 679 15.44 12.59 18.37
CA ASP A 679 16.54 12.06 17.56
C ASP A 679 16.24 10.62 17.09
N LEU A 680 15.42 9.87 17.86
CA LEU A 680 14.91 8.54 17.50
C LEU A 680 13.83 8.59 16.40
N LEU A 681 13.26 9.76 16.12
CA LEU A 681 12.24 9.98 15.09
C LEU A 681 12.83 10.58 13.80
N SER A 682 14.15 10.66 13.67
CA SER A 682 14.83 11.27 12.51
C SER A 682 14.49 10.62 11.15
N GLY A 683 14.02 9.37 11.14
CA GLY A 683 13.54 8.68 9.93
C GLY A 683 12.05 8.89 9.62
N VAL A 684 11.31 9.59 10.47
CA VAL A 684 9.87 9.86 10.29
C VAL A 684 9.70 11.16 9.51
N GLU A 685 8.97 11.09 8.39
CA GLU A 685 8.78 12.26 7.52
C GLU A 685 7.94 13.36 8.18
N VAL A 686 6.84 12.98 8.85
CA VAL A 686 5.93 13.91 9.52
C VAL A 686 5.65 13.41 10.93
N ILE A 687 6.10 14.17 11.93
CA ILE A 687 5.82 13.90 13.33
C ILE A 687 4.42 14.45 13.67
N SER A 688 3.56 13.62 14.27
CA SER A 688 2.19 14.01 14.61
C SER A 688 2.15 15.01 15.77
N ARG A 689 2.05 16.31 15.44
CA ARG A 689 1.90 17.37 16.44
C ARG A 689 0.62 17.23 17.27
N PRO A 690 -0.57 16.92 16.70
CA PRO A 690 -1.78 16.73 17.50
C PRO A 690 -1.66 15.64 18.57
N ALA A 691 -0.97 14.53 18.26
CA ALA A 691 -0.74 13.44 19.21
C ALA A 691 0.23 13.85 20.34
N ILE A 692 1.26 14.64 20.02
CA ILE A 692 2.18 15.20 21.02
C ILE A 692 1.44 16.18 21.92
N ASP A 693 0.69 17.12 21.35
CA ASP A 693 -0.09 18.10 22.12
C ASP A 693 -1.07 17.41 23.08
N TYR A 694 -1.72 16.33 22.63
CA TYR A 694 -2.59 15.50 23.49
C TYR A 694 -1.85 14.93 24.70
N PHE A 695 -0.64 14.40 24.51
CA PHE A 695 0.19 13.88 25.60
C PHE A 695 0.61 15.00 26.56
N GLU A 696 1.20 16.07 26.03
CA GLU A 696 1.76 17.18 26.80
C GLU A 696 0.67 17.90 27.60
N GLU A 697 -0.52 18.10 27.01
CA GLU A 697 -1.68 18.68 27.67
C GLU A 697 -2.21 17.77 28.79
N THR A 698 -2.25 16.46 28.58
CA THR A 698 -2.67 15.49 29.62
C THR A 698 -1.70 15.52 30.81
N VAL A 699 -0.40 15.56 30.54
CA VAL A 699 0.64 15.69 31.56
C VAL A 699 0.50 17.02 32.31
N ARG A 700 0.29 18.13 31.60
CA ARG A 700 0.10 19.45 32.19
C ARG A 700 -1.11 19.50 33.12
N LEU A 701 -2.26 19.00 32.67
CA LEU A 701 -3.52 19.03 33.42
C LEU A 701 -3.48 18.14 34.68
N LYS A 702 -2.86 16.95 34.59
CA LYS A 702 -2.86 15.97 35.69
C LYS A 702 -1.63 16.05 36.60
N GLY A 703 -0.51 16.42 36.02
CA GLY A 703 0.80 16.49 36.65
C GLY A 703 1.20 17.88 37.14
N GLY A 704 0.50 18.93 36.69
CA GLY A 704 0.63 20.30 37.16
C GLY A 704 1.79 21.11 36.55
N LEU A 705 2.61 20.51 35.68
CA LEU A 705 3.76 21.14 35.04
C LEU A 705 3.78 20.83 33.54
N ALA A 706 4.30 21.76 32.75
CA ALA A 706 4.55 21.53 31.33
C ALA A 706 5.64 20.46 31.15
N TYR A 707 5.52 19.69 30.07
CA TYR A 707 6.45 18.63 29.71
C TYR A 707 6.63 18.64 28.20
N ASP A 708 7.88 18.62 27.74
CA ASP A 708 8.22 18.43 26.34
C ASP A 708 8.57 16.95 26.12
N LEU A 709 7.73 16.27 25.32
CA LEU A 709 7.91 14.84 25.03
C LEU A 709 9.13 14.59 24.15
N LEU A 710 9.36 15.44 23.16
CA LEU A 710 10.43 15.27 22.17
C LEU A 710 11.81 15.49 22.79
N GLU A 711 11.91 16.39 23.76
CA GLU A 711 13.14 16.65 24.53
C GLU A 711 13.35 15.67 25.69
N THR A 712 12.62 14.55 25.73
CA THR A 712 12.85 13.52 26.75
C THR A 712 14.15 12.76 26.46
N PRO A 713 15.14 12.73 27.38
CA PRO A 713 16.31 11.88 27.25
C PRO A 713 15.93 10.40 27.40
N ILE A 714 16.37 9.60 26.45
CA ILE A 714 16.25 8.14 26.42
C ILE A 714 17.67 7.57 26.50
N THR A 715 17.97 6.89 27.59
CA THR A 715 19.28 6.25 27.81
C THR A 715 19.24 4.84 27.26
N MET A 716 20.07 4.54 26.25
CA MET A 716 20.15 3.21 25.66
C MET A 716 21.10 2.30 26.44
N LYS A 717 20.59 1.16 26.90
CA LYS A 717 21.34 0.12 27.60
C LYS A 717 21.14 -1.23 26.91
N PHE A 718 22.19 -1.70 26.25
CA PHE A 718 22.15 -2.92 25.45
C PHE A 718 21.69 -4.13 26.28
N ASP A 719 22.27 -4.35 27.46
CA ASP A 719 21.91 -5.49 28.32
C ASP A 719 20.44 -5.51 28.76
N GLU A 720 19.79 -4.34 28.88
CA GLU A 720 18.37 -4.26 29.21
C GLU A 720 17.51 -4.58 27.98
N VAL A 721 17.82 -3.99 26.83
CA VAL A 721 17.14 -4.24 25.55
C VAL A 721 17.25 -5.72 25.15
N GLU A 722 18.45 -6.29 25.23
CA GLU A 722 18.70 -7.68 24.87
C GLU A 722 17.97 -8.65 25.81
N ARG A 723 17.95 -8.39 27.12
CA ARG A 723 17.18 -9.22 28.07
C ARG A 723 15.67 -9.19 27.79
N LEU A 724 15.12 -8.05 27.40
CA LEU A 724 13.70 -7.96 27.02
C LEU A 724 13.42 -8.80 25.77
N ILE A 725 14.26 -8.68 24.75
CA ILE A 725 14.13 -9.46 23.51
C ILE A 725 14.28 -10.96 23.80
N GLU A 726 15.33 -11.37 24.51
CA GLU A 726 15.59 -12.78 24.86
C GLU A 726 14.46 -13.38 25.70
N GLY A 727 13.92 -12.61 26.66
CA GLY A 727 12.79 -13.03 27.49
C GLY A 727 11.53 -13.28 26.67
N LEU A 728 11.27 -12.42 25.67
CA LEU A 728 10.09 -12.50 24.81
C LEU A 728 10.17 -13.64 23.78
N VAL A 729 11.24 -13.66 22.97
CA VAL A 729 11.35 -14.53 21.79
C VAL A 729 12.23 -15.76 22.01
N GLY A 730 13.09 -15.77 23.03
CA GLY A 730 14.07 -16.84 23.27
C GLY A 730 13.46 -18.25 23.36
N PRO A 731 12.34 -18.48 24.10
CA PRO A 731 11.70 -19.78 24.12
C PRO A 731 11.26 -20.27 22.74
N MET A 732 10.72 -19.37 21.92
CA MET A 732 10.27 -19.69 20.56
C MET A 732 11.44 -20.05 19.64
N ILE A 733 12.53 -19.26 19.69
CA ILE A 733 13.71 -19.50 18.87
C ILE A 733 14.36 -20.84 19.17
N ARG A 734 14.43 -21.22 20.46
CA ARG A 734 14.94 -22.54 20.86
C ARG A 734 14.08 -23.68 20.29
N ASP A 735 12.76 -23.56 20.37
CA ASP A 735 11.83 -24.55 19.83
C ASP A 735 11.97 -24.71 18.31
N LEU A 736 12.11 -23.60 17.57
CA LEU A 736 12.35 -23.65 16.13
C LEU A 736 13.71 -24.27 15.81
N CYS A 737 14.77 -23.91 16.54
CA CYS A 737 16.10 -24.50 16.34
C CYS A 737 16.12 -26.01 16.63
N ASP A 738 15.37 -26.46 17.63
CA ASP A 738 15.23 -27.88 17.95
C ASP A 738 14.54 -28.64 16.81
N LEU A 739 13.53 -28.06 16.16
CA LEU A 739 12.93 -28.64 14.96
C LEU A 739 13.91 -28.74 13.80
N VAL A 740 14.67 -27.67 13.51
CA VAL A 740 15.66 -27.68 12.43
C VAL A 740 16.66 -28.83 12.64
N ARG A 741 17.11 -29.04 13.88
CA ARG A 741 18.00 -30.14 14.24
C ARG A 741 17.31 -31.51 14.17
N ALA A 742 16.09 -31.63 14.66
CA ALA A 742 15.33 -32.88 14.66
C ALA A 742 15.00 -33.37 13.24
N TYR A 743 14.79 -32.43 12.31
CA TYR A 743 14.61 -32.72 10.89
C TYR A 743 15.92 -32.85 10.12
N ASP A 744 17.08 -32.84 10.79
CA ASP A 744 18.40 -33.06 10.17
C ASP A 744 18.57 -32.20 8.90
N CYS A 745 18.39 -30.88 9.06
CA CYS A 745 18.53 -29.94 7.96
C CYS A 745 20.01 -29.71 7.64
N ASP A 746 20.33 -29.57 6.35
CA ASP A 746 21.69 -29.30 5.90
C ASP A 746 22.03 -27.81 6.12
N ILE A 747 21.07 -26.92 5.87
CA ILE A 747 21.26 -25.47 5.99
C ILE A 747 20.07 -24.79 6.68
N LEU A 748 20.35 -23.73 7.42
CA LEU A 748 19.36 -22.84 7.99
C LEU A 748 19.52 -21.42 7.42
N LEU A 749 18.47 -20.91 6.79
CA LEU A 749 18.36 -19.51 6.44
C LEU A 749 17.62 -18.75 7.55
N ILE A 750 18.04 -17.52 7.82
CA ILE A 750 17.33 -16.60 8.71
C ILE A 750 17.03 -15.30 7.98
N SER A 751 15.77 -14.87 8.02
CA SER A 751 15.27 -13.70 7.29
C SER A 751 14.30 -12.86 8.12
N GLY A 752 13.86 -11.75 7.52
CA GLY A 752 13.02 -10.75 8.16
C GLY A 752 13.83 -9.75 8.99
N ARG A 753 13.29 -8.55 9.23
CA ARG A 753 14.07 -7.45 9.81
C ARG A 753 14.61 -7.75 11.21
N PRO A 754 13.83 -8.31 12.16
CA PRO A 754 14.34 -8.66 13.49
C PRO A 754 15.45 -9.73 13.50
N SER A 755 15.59 -10.54 12.45
CA SER A 755 16.72 -11.49 12.33
C SER A 755 18.09 -10.81 12.22
N GLN A 756 18.11 -9.50 11.91
CA GLN A 756 19.34 -8.71 11.82
C GLN A 756 19.88 -8.30 13.19
N TYR A 757 19.08 -8.40 14.25
CA TYR A 757 19.51 -8.05 15.60
C TYR A 757 20.60 -9.02 16.08
N ALA A 758 21.70 -8.48 16.59
CA ALA A 758 22.83 -9.29 17.06
C ALA A 758 22.38 -10.31 18.14
N VAL A 759 21.51 -9.91 19.05
CA VAL A 759 20.91 -10.81 20.06
C VAL A 759 20.17 -12.00 19.43
N MET A 760 19.45 -11.79 18.32
CA MET A 760 18.74 -12.85 17.61
C MET A 760 19.73 -13.85 16.99
N GLN A 761 20.75 -13.34 16.31
CA GLN A 761 21.78 -14.17 15.69
C GLN A 761 22.55 -14.98 16.76
N ARG A 762 22.89 -14.37 17.89
CA ARG A 762 23.53 -15.07 19.01
C ARG A 762 22.66 -16.17 19.59
N MET A 763 21.35 -15.94 19.79
CA MET A 763 20.43 -16.97 20.29
C MET A 763 20.38 -18.19 19.35
N ILE A 764 20.34 -17.96 18.04
CA ILE A 764 20.31 -19.04 17.03
C ILE A 764 21.66 -19.77 16.99
N LEU A 765 22.77 -19.03 16.96
CA LEU A 765 24.12 -19.61 16.98
C LEU A 765 24.37 -20.45 18.25
N ALA A 766 23.97 -19.94 19.41
CA ALA A 766 24.09 -20.65 20.68
C ALA A 766 23.22 -21.91 20.73
N SER A 767 22.11 -21.93 19.99
CA SER A 767 21.25 -23.11 19.87
C SER A 767 21.85 -24.17 18.94
N MET A 768 22.80 -23.85 18.06
CA MET A 768 23.41 -24.77 17.07
C MET A 768 22.38 -25.69 16.38
N PRO A 769 21.38 -25.15 15.66
CA PRO A 769 20.44 -25.95 14.88
C PRO A 769 21.14 -26.74 13.76
N VAL A 770 22.17 -26.13 13.17
CA VAL A 770 23.14 -26.70 12.23
C VAL A 770 24.53 -26.13 12.58
N THR A 771 25.59 -26.56 11.88
CA THR A 771 26.93 -25.98 12.09
C THR A 771 26.93 -24.48 11.73
N ALA A 772 27.73 -23.68 12.43
CA ALA A 772 27.69 -22.21 12.32
C ALA A 772 27.89 -21.69 10.88
N ASN A 773 28.73 -22.35 10.07
CA ASN A 773 28.96 -22.01 8.67
C ASN A 773 27.77 -22.33 7.73
N ARG A 774 26.76 -23.06 8.22
CA ARG A 774 25.52 -23.40 7.51
C ARG A 774 24.31 -22.62 8.02
N ILE A 775 24.54 -21.59 8.84
CA ILE A 775 23.52 -20.61 9.21
C ILE A 775 23.74 -19.36 8.36
N VAL A 776 22.79 -19.05 7.48
CA VAL A 776 22.90 -17.95 6.52
C VAL A 776 21.87 -16.87 6.84
N ALA A 777 22.35 -15.69 7.18
CA ALA A 777 21.51 -14.51 7.29
C ALA A 777 21.24 -13.90 5.91
N MET A 778 19.96 -13.67 5.60
CA MET A 778 19.55 -13.10 4.32
C MET A 778 19.77 -11.58 4.25
N GLY A 779 19.75 -10.89 5.39
CA GLY A 779 20.16 -9.48 5.41
C GLY A 779 21.67 -9.34 5.23
N ASN A 780 22.04 -8.38 4.39
CA ASN A 780 23.38 -8.16 3.86
C ASN A 780 23.94 -9.34 3.02
N TYR A 781 23.09 -10.30 2.62
CA TYR A 781 23.50 -11.41 1.76
C TYR A 781 23.89 -10.89 0.37
N ARG A 782 25.00 -11.40 -0.18
CA ARG A 782 25.51 -10.98 -1.49
C ARG A 782 24.77 -11.72 -2.61
N VAL A 783 24.18 -10.95 -3.51
CA VAL A 783 23.39 -11.43 -4.66
C VAL A 783 23.96 -10.95 -5.98
N GLY A 784 23.52 -11.54 -7.09
CA GLY A 784 23.87 -11.07 -8.43
C GLY A 784 23.08 -9.85 -8.91
N ASN A 785 23.36 -9.44 -10.16
CA ASN A 785 22.69 -8.33 -10.85
C ASN A 785 21.18 -8.52 -11.09
N TRP A 786 20.70 -9.76 -10.95
CA TRP A 786 19.29 -10.12 -11.19
C TRP A 786 18.35 -9.66 -10.08
N TYR A 787 18.86 -9.42 -8.86
CA TYR A 787 18.02 -9.10 -7.71
C TYR A 787 17.51 -7.64 -7.81
N PRO A 788 16.18 -7.40 -7.91
CA PRO A 788 15.64 -6.06 -8.21
C PRO A 788 15.88 -5.03 -7.09
N PHE A 789 15.99 -5.47 -5.84
CA PHE A 789 16.16 -4.63 -4.65
C PHE A 789 17.61 -4.56 -4.15
N ARG A 790 18.59 -4.94 -4.97
CA ARG A 790 19.98 -4.96 -4.52
C ARG A 790 20.48 -3.54 -4.25
N ALA A 791 21.27 -3.40 -3.20
CA ALA A 791 22.09 -2.22 -3.00
C ALA A 791 23.20 -2.13 -4.06
N SER A 792 23.83 -0.95 -4.16
CA SER A 792 24.92 -0.69 -5.11
C SER A 792 26.14 -1.60 -4.92
N ASP A 793 26.30 -2.19 -3.74
CA ASP A 793 27.35 -3.13 -3.38
C ASP A 793 26.95 -4.61 -3.57
N PHE A 794 25.83 -4.87 -4.25
CA PHE A 794 25.29 -6.21 -4.54
C PHE A 794 24.80 -6.98 -3.32
N ARG A 795 24.26 -6.30 -2.31
CA ARG A 795 23.66 -6.94 -1.13
C ARG A 795 22.15 -6.75 -1.02
N ILE A 796 21.50 -7.69 -0.34
CA ILE A 796 20.10 -7.54 0.12
C ILE A 796 20.10 -6.66 1.37
N PHE A 797 19.71 -5.40 1.23
CA PHE A 797 19.63 -4.48 2.36
C PHE A 797 18.39 -4.70 3.23
N ASP A 798 17.23 -4.92 2.59
CA ASP A 798 15.97 -5.18 3.27
C ASP A 798 15.50 -6.63 3.03
N PRO A 799 15.59 -7.52 4.04
CA PRO A 799 15.17 -8.90 3.92
C PRO A 799 13.68 -9.08 3.57
N LYS A 800 12.81 -8.08 3.80
CA LYS A 800 11.39 -8.21 3.41
C LYS A 800 11.22 -8.43 1.91
N THR A 801 12.18 -7.98 1.11
CA THR A 801 12.15 -8.14 -0.34
C THR A 801 12.33 -9.60 -0.80
N THR A 802 12.83 -10.51 0.05
CA THR A 802 13.10 -11.89 -0.37
C THR A 802 11.84 -12.69 -0.64
N ALA A 803 10.73 -12.40 0.05
CA ALA A 803 9.45 -13.07 -0.17
C ALA A 803 8.91 -12.76 -1.58
N VAL A 804 8.84 -11.48 -1.96
CA VAL A 804 8.33 -11.09 -3.27
C VAL A 804 9.25 -11.55 -4.41
N VAL A 805 10.58 -11.49 -4.21
CA VAL A 805 11.55 -11.94 -5.22
C VAL A 805 11.56 -13.46 -5.33
N GLY A 806 11.38 -14.19 -4.23
CA GLY A 806 11.24 -15.63 -4.23
C GLY A 806 10.00 -16.11 -4.98
N ALA A 807 8.86 -15.44 -4.79
CA ALA A 807 7.64 -15.73 -5.55
C ALA A 807 7.81 -15.41 -7.05
N MET A 808 8.51 -14.33 -7.38
CA MET A 808 8.94 -14.08 -8.77
C MET A 808 9.78 -15.25 -9.30
N LEU A 809 10.77 -15.76 -8.55
CA LEU A 809 11.58 -16.90 -8.96
C LEU A 809 10.75 -18.19 -9.09
N CYS A 810 9.78 -18.46 -8.22
CA CYS A 810 8.85 -19.59 -8.38
C CYS A 810 8.18 -19.53 -9.75
N HIS A 811 7.71 -18.34 -10.14
CA HIS A 811 7.05 -18.13 -11.42
C HIS A 811 8.04 -18.31 -12.59
N THR A 812 9.17 -17.61 -12.57
CA THR A 812 10.13 -17.59 -13.69
C THR A 812 10.89 -18.92 -13.84
N CYS A 813 11.34 -19.55 -12.74
CA CYS A 813 12.10 -20.80 -12.79
C CYS A 813 11.26 -22.02 -13.19
N SER A 814 9.92 -21.92 -13.10
CA SER A 814 9.02 -22.94 -13.64
C SER A 814 9.08 -23.03 -15.18
N GLN A 815 9.60 -22.00 -15.84
CA GLN A 815 9.77 -21.90 -17.30
C GLN A 815 11.21 -22.22 -17.77
N SER A 816 12.08 -22.71 -16.88
CA SER A 816 13.52 -22.94 -17.09
C SER A 816 14.35 -21.66 -17.27
N VAL A 817 15.35 -21.47 -16.39
CA VAL A 817 16.27 -20.33 -16.38
C VAL A 817 17.68 -20.83 -16.13
N GLY A 818 18.63 -20.49 -17.02
CA GLY A 818 20.07 -20.69 -16.78
C GLY A 818 20.46 -22.12 -16.36
N ASN A 819 20.01 -23.15 -17.09
CA ASN A 819 20.22 -24.57 -16.74
C ASN A 819 19.63 -24.98 -15.37
N MET A 820 18.56 -24.33 -14.93
CA MET A 820 17.81 -24.73 -13.74
C MET A 820 16.31 -24.70 -14.04
N THR A 821 15.61 -25.80 -13.75
CA THR A 821 14.14 -25.88 -13.83
C THR A 821 13.60 -26.26 -12.47
N LEU A 822 12.63 -25.48 -11.96
CA LEU A 822 11.99 -25.73 -10.67
C LEU A 822 10.56 -26.27 -10.86
N ARG A 823 10.29 -27.49 -10.37
CA ARG A 823 8.93 -28.07 -10.40
C ARG A 823 8.14 -27.67 -9.16
N THR A 824 7.44 -26.54 -9.22
CA THR A 824 6.73 -25.96 -8.06
C THR A 824 5.49 -26.72 -7.57
N GLN A 825 5.20 -27.92 -8.12
CA GLN A 825 3.98 -28.68 -7.79
C GLN A 825 3.93 -29.14 -6.32
N GLY A 826 5.10 -29.39 -5.71
CA GLY A 826 5.23 -29.77 -4.31
C GLY A 826 5.18 -28.60 -3.31
N MET A 827 5.05 -27.36 -3.80
CA MET A 827 5.02 -26.13 -3.00
C MET A 827 3.57 -25.64 -2.92
N LYS A 828 2.83 -26.11 -1.92
CA LYS A 828 1.43 -25.74 -1.68
C LYS A 828 1.19 -25.42 -0.20
N MET A 829 0.25 -24.52 0.05
CA MET A 829 -0.23 -24.26 1.41
C MET A 829 -1.04 -25.46 1.96
N LYS A 830 -0.88 -25.77 3.25
CA LYS A 830 -1.50 -26.91 3.97
C LYS A 830 -1.81 -26.60 5.43
N SER A 831 -2.88 -27.05 6.05
CA SER A 831 -3.11 -26.69 7.46
C SER A 831 -2.01 -27.18 8.43
N THR A 832 -1.61 -26.33 9.38
CA THR A 832 -0.75 -26.70 10.52
C THR A 832 -1.57 -27.15 11.74
N ALA A 833 -2.90 -27.04 11.70
CA ALA A 833 -3.77 -27.46 12.78
C ALA A 833 -3.80 -29.00 12.89
N ARG A 834 -3.25 -29.54 13.99
CA ARG A 834 -3.27 -30.98 14.32
C ARG A 834 -3.98 -31.26 15.63
N TYR A 835 -3.89 -30.36 16.60
CA TYR A 835 -4.57 -30.45 17.88
C TYR A 835 -5.40 -29.19 18.06
N ILE A 836 -6.73 -29.33 18.09
CA ILE A 836 -7.67 -28.23 18.28
C ILE A 836 -8.20 -28.30 19.71
N GLY A 837 -8.25 -27.19 20.43
CA GLY A 837 -8.63 -27.20 21.84
C GLY A 837 -8.95 -25.83 22.41
N ALA A 838 -9.50 -25.84 23.62
CA ALA A 838 -9.75 -24.62 24.38
C ALA A 838 -8.42 -24.02 24.87
N MET A 839 -8.22 -22.73 24.61
CA MET A 839 -7.02 -22.01 25.02
C MET A 839 -7.17 -21.54 26.46
N SER A 840 -6.11 -21.71 27.24
CA SER A 840 -5.99 -21.12 28.56
C SER A 840 -5.59 -19.63 28.46
N GLU A 841 -5.64 -18.90 29.58
CA GLU A 841 -5.34 -17.45 29.62
C GLU A 841 -3.95 -17.08 29.09
N ASN A 842 -2.97 -17.98 29.22
CA ASN A 842 -1.62 -17.78 28.67
C ASN A 842 -1.51 -18.11 27.17
N GLY A 843 -2.64 -18.37 26.50
CA GLY A 843 -2.72 -18.68 25.08
C GLY A 843 -2.30 -20.11 24.70
N GLN A 844 -2.06 -21.01 25.65
CA GLN A 844 -1.69 -22.41 25.37
C GLN A 844 -2.90 -23.35 25.43
N ILE A 845 -2.83 -24.42 24.64
CA ILE A 845 -3.76 -25.56 24.72
C ILE A 845 -3.09 -26.65 25.56
N ARG A 846 -3.56 -26.88 26.78
CA ARG A 846 -3.07 -27.98 27.62
C ARG A 846 -3.63 -29.32 27.18
N ALA A 847 -3.03 -30.42 27.62
CA ALA A 847 -3.44 -31.76 27.21
C ALA A 847 -4.91 -32.05 27.56
N GLU A 848 -5.36 -31.60 28.73
CA GLU A 848 -6.74 -31.71 29.22
C GLU A 848 -7.77 -30.88 28.43
N ASN A 849 -7.31 -29.89 27.65
CA ASN A 849 -8.16 -28.97 26.90
C ASN A 849 -8.23 -29.32 25.40
N VAL A 850 -7.58 -30.40 24.97
CA VAL A 850 -7.64 -30.87 23.58
C VAL A 850 -9.03 -31.41 23.29
N LEU A 851 -9.67 -30.86 22.26
CA LEU A 851 -11.02 -31.24 21.80
C LEU A 851 -10.95 -32.19 20.60
N LEU A 852 -9.97 -31.97 19.71
CA LEU A 852 -9.67 -32.86 18.59
C LEU A 852 -8.16 -33.09 18.51
N GLU A 853 -7.77 -34.33 18.22
CA GLU A 853 -6.37 -34.79 18.18
C GLU A 853 -6.01 -35.38 16.82
N ASN A 854 -4.78 -35.09 16.36
CA ASN A 854 -4.22 -35.55 15.09
C ASN A 854 -5.13 -35.32 13.88
N VAL A 855 -5.81 -34.18 13.86
CA VAL A 855 -6.68 -33.83 12.73
C VAL A 855 -5.86 -33.52 11.49
N ASP A 856 -6.45 -33.77 10.34
CA ASP A 856 -5.93 -33.32 9.06
C ASP A 856 -7.00 -32.53 8.34
N LEU A 857 -6.92 -31.20 8.44
CA LEU A 857 -7.90 -30.32 7.81
C LEU A 857 -7.79 -30.34 6.28
N ASP A 858 -6.67 -30.77 5.71
CA ASP A 858 -6.53 -30.84 4.25
C ASP A 858 -7.28 -32.06 3.67
N SER A 859 -7.23 -33.21 4.35
CA SER A 859 -7.96 -34.44 3.92
C SER A 859 -9.31 -34.64 4.60
N GLY A 860 -9.56 -33.93 5.71
CA GLY A 860 -10.77 -34.06 6.53
C GLY A 860 -10.72 -35.22 7.51
N MET A 861 -9.58 -35.92 7.59
CA MET A 861 -9.36 -37.04 8.51
C MET A 861 -9.32 -36.56 9.96
N GLY A 862 -10.00 -37.28 10.86
CA GLY A 862 -10.06 -36.94 12.28
C GLY A 862 -10.92 -35.71 12.62
N VAL A 863 -11.47 -35.00 11.62
CA VAL A 863 -12.33 -33.83 11.82
C VAL A 863 -13.76 -34.28 12.08
N VAL A 864 -14.09 -34.46 13.36
CA VAL A 864 -15.40 -34.89 13.86
C VAL A 864 -16.04 -33.80 14.74
N ASP A 865 -17.31 -34.01 15.09
CA ASP A 865 -18.02 -33.17 16.04
C ASP A 865 -17.37 -33.24 17.42
N PHE A 866 -17.33 -32.12 18.15
CA PHE A 866 -16.71 -32.04 19.46
C PHE A 866 -17.55 -31.20 20.43
N GLN A 867 -17.30 -31.34 21.72
CA GLN A 867 -18.05 -30.65 22.78
C GLN A 867 -17.13 -29.75 23.59
N LEU A 868 -17.49 -28.47 23.69
CA LEU A 868 -16.83 -27.48 24.54
C LEU A 868 -17.64 -27.28 25.83
N SER A 869 -16.96 -27.34 26.97
CA SER A 869 -17.52 -26.89 28.25
C SER A 869 -17.23 -25.40 28.43
N LEU A 870 -18.27 -24.56 28.34
CA LEU A 870 -18.19 -23.10 28.38
C LEU A 870 -18.65 -22.57 29.74
N ALA A 871 -17.70 -22.25 30.62
CA ALA A 871 -17.94 -21.58 31.89
C ALA A 871 -17.76 -20.05 31.81
N SER A 872 -16.83 -19.61 30.95
CA SER A 872 -16.50 -18.22 30.67
C SER A 872 -16.20 -18.06 29.18
N PRO A 873 -16.22 -16.82 28.62
CA PRO A 873 -15.76 -16.61 27.26
C PRO A 873 -14.36 -17.19 27.06
N THR A 874 -14.16 -17.96 26.00
CA THR A 874 -12.91 -18.68 25.75
C THR A 874 -12.57 -18.67 24.27
N TYR A 875 -11.31 -18.91 23.95
CA TYR A 875 -10.86 -19.13 22.58
C TYR A 875 -10.72 -20.62 22.33
N ILE A 876 -11.14 -21.04 21.14
CA ILE A 876 -10.71 -22.30 20.56
C ILE A 876 -9.55 -21.97 19.62
N GLY A 877 -8.43 -22.65 19.81
CA GLY A 877 -7.26 -22.52 18.97
C GLY A 877 -6.75 -23.86 18.48
N PHE A 878 -5.56 -23.84 17.88
CA PHE A 878 -4.86 -25.04 17.47
C PHE A 878 -3.37 -24.98 17.74
N ARG A 879 -2.73 -26.15 17.71
CA ARG A 879 -1.27 -26.33 17.62
C ARG A 879 -0.92 -27.52 16.73
N GLN A 880 0.32 -27.57 16.26
CA GLN A 880 0.77 -28.63 15.34
C GLN A 880 1.35 -29.87 16.04
N LEU A 881 2.00 -29.70 17.20
CA LEU A 881 2.67 -30.79 17.91
C LEU A 881 1.92 -31.19 19.20
N PRO A 882 2.03 -32.45 19.66
CA PRO A 882 1.39 -32.93 20.89
C PRO A 882 1.96 -32.33 22.19
N ILE A 883 2.84 -31.34 22.10
CA ILE A 883 3.63 -30.83 23.21
C ILE A 883 2.84 -29.72 23.94
N PRO A 884 2.49 -29.88 25.24
CA PRO A 884 1.73 -28.90 26.05
C PRO A 884 2.25 -27.45 25.96
N ARG A 885 3.57 -27.29 25.99
CA ARG A 885 4.25 -25.98 25.94
C ARG A 885 4.32 -25.37 24.54
N TRP A 886 3.98 -26.11 23.48
CA TRP A 886 4.02 -25.61 22.11
C TRP A 886 3.06 -24.45 21.94
N ARG A 887 3.52 -23.39 21.26
CA ARG A 887 2.68 -22.20 21.05
C ARG A 887 1.45 -22.59 20.24
N SER A 888 0.32 -21.99 20.62
CA SER A 888 -0.97 -22.23 19.99
C SER A 888 -1.46 -20.96 19.31
N SER A 889 -2.25 -21.11 18.26
CA SER A 889 -2.85 -20.01 17.50
C SER A 889 -4.36 -19.99 17.72
N PRO A 890 -4.97 -18.83 18.00
CA PRO A 890 -6.43 -18.73 18.12
C PRO A 890 -7.09 -18.94 16.76
N LEU A 891 -8.30 -19.50 16.77
CA LEU A 891 -9.12 -19.74 15.59
C LEU A 891 -10.53 -19.18 15.77
N TYR A 892 -11.20 -19.52 16.87
CA TYR A 892 -12.54 -19.05 17.19
C TYR A 892 -12.58 -18.38 18.56
N SER A 893 -13.40 -17.34 18.68
CA SER A 893 -13.84 -16.81 19.97
C SER A 893 -15.25 -17.32 20.25
N VAL A 894 -15.44 -17.90 21.44
CA VAL A 894 -16.74 -18.40 21.92
C VAL A 894 -17.14 -17.61 23.16
N SER A 895 -18.26 -16.90 23.08
CA SER A 895 -18.76 -16.05 24.17
C SER A 895 -20.26 -16.24 24.38
N PHE A 896 -20.76 -15.78 25.51
CA PHE A 896 -22.21 -15.66 25.72
C PHE A 896 -22.77 -14.57 24.82
N ALA A 897 -23.92 -14.81 24.20
CA ALA A 897 -24.54 -13.83 23.31
C ALA A 897 -25.12 -12.61 24.05
N LYS A 898 -25.53 -12.82 25.31
CA LYS A 898 -26.06 -11.79 26.21
C LYS A 898 -25.35 -11.88 27.56
N PRO A 899 -24.20 -11.20 27.72
CA PRO A 899 -23.40 -11.24 28.95
C PRO A 899 -24.22 -10.93 30.22
N GLU A 900 -25.20 -10.04 30.13
CA GLU A 900 -26.10 -9.64 31.22
C GLU A 900 -27.02 -10.76 31.72
N ASN A 901 -27.19 -11.84 30.94
CA ASN A 901 -28.03 -12.98 31.31
C ASN A 901 -27.23 -14.18 31.82
N VAL A 902 -25.89 -14.11 31.85
CA VAL A 902 -25.03 -15.23 32.26
C VAL A 902 -25.33 -15.69 33.68
N GLY A 903 -25.58 -14.77 34.62
CA GLY A 903 -25.92 -15.09 36.00
C GLY A 903 -27.24 -15.85 36.18
N LYS A 904 -28.05 -15.99 35.13
CA LYS A 904 -29.31 -16.76 35.13
C LYS A 904 -29.15 -18.16 34.52
N LEU A 905 -27.98 -18.48 33.98
CA LEU A 905 -27.71 -19.76 33.32
C LEU A 905 -27.07 -20.75 34.30
N ASN A 906 -27.44 -22.03 34.18
CA ASN A 906 -26.76 -23.10 34.91
C ASN A 906 -25.45 -23.46 34.18
N LEU A 907 -24.33 -22.94 34.66
CA LEU A 907 -22.99 -23.17 34.07
C LEU A 907 -22.33 -24.46 34.61
N PRO A 908 -21.38 -25.07 33.85
CA PRO A 908 -20.94 -24.68 32.51
C PRO A 908 -21.94 -25.10 31.43
N LEU A 909 -22.01 -24.32 30.33
CA LEU A 909 -22.77 -24.73 29.16
C LEU A 909 -21.99 -25.80 28.39
N LYS A 910 -22.69 -26.82 27.92
CA LYS A 910 -22.15 -27.84 27.01
C LYS A 910 -22.51 -27.46 25.58
N VAL A 911 -21.52 -26.99 24.82
CA VAL A 911 -21.69 -26.52 23.44
C VAL A 911 -21.17 -27.58 22.49
N THR A 912 -22.06 -28.19 21.70
CA THR A 912 -21.67 -29.17 20.67
C THR A 912 -21.40 -28.44 19.36
N PHE A 913 -20.21 -28.60 18.82
CA PHE A 913 -19.81 -28.11 17.51
C PHE A 913 -19.91 -29.23 16.48
N GLN A 914 -20.48 -28.88 15.34
CA GLN A 914 -20.54 -29.75 14.17
C GLN A 914 -19.68 -29.17 13.05
N ARG A 915 -18.95 -30.05 12.36
CA ARG A 915 -18.22 -29.68 11.14
C ARG A 915 -19.21 -29.21 10.08
N ALA A 916 -18.95 -28.05 9.47
CA ALA A 916 -19.76 -27.59 8.36
C ALA A 916 -19.59 -28.52 7.14
N LEU A 917 -20.69 -28.78 6.44
CA LEU A 917 -20.69 -29.61 5.22
C LEU A 917 -20.61 -28.70 4.00
N ALA A 918 -19.77 -29.06 3.04
CA ALA A 918 -19.70 -28.40 1.75
C ALA A 918 -21.08 -28.45 1.07
N ARG A 919 -21.55 -27.30 0.57
CA ARG A 919 -22.88 -27.20 -0.05
C ARG A 919 -22.80 -27.35 -1.57
N ARG A 920 -21.61 -27.19 -2.17
CA ARG A 920 -21.35 -27.35 -3.60
C ARG A 920 -20.04 -28.10 -3.86
N ALA A 921 -19.96 -28.80 -5.00
CA ALA A 921 -18.72 -29.41 -5.47
C ALA A 921 -17.65 -28.32 -5.70
N GLY A 922 -16.45 -28.53 -5.16
CA GLY A 922 -15.35 -27.53 -5.17
C GLY A 922 -15.31 -26.59 -3.95
N GLU A 923 -16.31 -26.62 -3.06
CA GLU A 923 -16.25 -25.96 -1.74
C GLU A 923 -15.68 -26.89 -0.65
N GLU A 924 -15.32 -28.13 -0.99
CA GLU A 924 -14.88 -29.16 -0.04
C GLU A 924 -13.69 -28.71 0.78
N GLU A 925 -12.63 -28.19 0.15
CA GLU A 925 -11.46 -27.61 0.83
C GLU A 925 -11.81 -26.33 1.63
N GLN A 926 -12.88 -25.62 1.27
CA GLN A 926 -13.25 -24.30 1.81
C GLN A 926 -14.07 -24.33 3.10
N VAL A 927 -14.53 -25.51 3.52
CA VAL A 927 -15.38 -25.72 4.71
C VAL A 927 -14.65 -26.59 5.76
N MET A 928 -13.42 -27.03 5.47
CA MET A 928 -12.68 -27.99 6.30
C MET A 928 -12.33 -27.49 7.71
N GLU A 929 -12.14 -26.18 7.87
CA GLU A 929 -11.82 -25.52 9.15
C GLU A 929 -13.05 -24.80 9.76
N GLU A 930 -14.24 -24.98 9.17
CA GLU A 930 -15.47 -24.30 9.60
C GLU A 930 -16.30 -25.19 10.56
N PHE A 931 -16.47 -24.71 11.80
CA PHE A 931 -17.26 -25.38 12.83
C PHE A 931 -18.45 -24.52 13.23
N THR A 932 -19.64 -25.12 13.28
CA THR A 932 -20.89 -24.42 13.62
C THR A 932 -21.49 -24.99 14.89
N VAL A 933 -22.16 -24.14 15.68
CA VAL A 933 -22.82 -24.58 16.91
C VAL A 933 -24.05 -25.42 16.56
N GLN A 934 -24.03 -26.69 16.94
CA GLN A 934 -25.10 -27.64 16.70
C GLN A 934 -26.13 -27.62 17.83
N SER A 935 -25.69 -27.65 19.09
CA SER A 935 -26.56 -27.64 20.27
C SER A 935 -25.86 -26.94 21.44
N VAL A 936 -26.67 -26.39 22.36
CA VAL A 936 -26.21 -25.78 23.61
C VAL A 936 -27.08 -26.31 24.75
N GLU A 937 -26.49 -27.01 25.70
CA GLU A 937 -27.15 -27.55 26.90
C GLU A 937 -26.59 -26.84 28.14
N ASP A 938 -27.43 -26.57 29.14
CA ASP A 938 -26.97 -26.09 30.45
C ASP A 938 -26.50 -27.25 31.35
N ALA A 939 -25.94 -26.94 32.52
CA ALA A 939 -25.42 -27.97 33.44
C ALA A 939 -26.50 -28.91 34.02
N GLN A 940 -27.79 -28.57 33.89
CA GLN A 940 -28.91 -29.43 34.29
C GLN A 940 -29.44 -30.27 33.11
N GLY A 941 -28.84 -30.17 31.93
CA GLY A 941 -29.29 -30.84 30.72
C GLY A 941 -30.45 -30.14 30.00
N THR A 942 -30.75 -28.89 30.35
CA THR A 942 -31.76 -28.09 29.67
C THR A 942 -31.22 -27.60 28.33
N GLN A 943 -31.93 -27.92 27.25
CA GLN A 943 -31.59 -27.43 25.92
C GLN A 943 -31.86 -25.92 25.80
N LEU A 944 -30.82 -25.15 25.52
CA LEU A 944 -30.90 -23.72 25.23
C LEU A 944 -30.99 -23.47 23.72
N ASN A 945 -31.40 -22.26 23.36
CA ASN A 945 -31.31 -21.80 21.97
C ASN A 945 -29.83 -21.73 21.55
N LYS A 946 -29.50 -22.15 20.33
CA LYS A 946 -28.13 -22.07 19.78
C LYS A 946 -27.57 -20.65 19.82
N THR A 947 -28.44 -19.64 19.72
CA THR A 947 -28.08 -18.22 19.81
C THR A 947 -27.76 -17.74 21.22
N ALA A 948 -27.86 -18.60 22.25
CA ALA A 948 -27.40 -18.28 23.60
C ALA A 948 -25.86 -18.11 23.66
N VAL A 949 -25.15 -18.75 22.73
CA VAL A 949 -23.70 -18.66 22.54
C VAL A 949 -23.41 -18.02 21.19
N ARG A 950 -22.39 -17.16 21.15
CA ARG A 950 -21.83 -16.59 19.93
C ARG A 950 -20.48 -17.24 19.69
N SER A 951 -20.35 -17.93 18.56
CA SER A 951 -19.06 -18.40 18.04
C SER A 951 -18.74 -17.60 16.78
N ARG A 952 -17.52 -17.06 16.69
CA ARG A 952 -17.06 -16.37 15.49
C ARG A 952 -15.59 -16.65 15.22
N LEU A 953 -15.21 -16.65 13.95
CA LEU A 953 -13.81 -16.66 13.55
C LEU A 953 -13.13 -15.46 14.20
N GLN A 954 -12.06 -15.71 14.94
CA GLN A 954 -11.28 -14.66 15.57
C GLN A 954 -9.82 -15.05 15.58
N THR A 955 -9.17 -14.52 14.54
CA THR A 955 -7.76 -14.62 14.22
C THR A 955 -6.77 -14.40 15.34
N MET A 956 -7.16 -13.49 16.22
CA MET A 956 -6.27 -12.65 16.99
C MET A 956 -6.77 -12.64 18.43
N LEU A 957 -5.83 -12.84 19.37
CA LEU A 957 -6.12 -12.62 20.78
C LEU A 957 -6.36 -11.14 21.01
N ILE A 958 -7.41 -10.84 21.73
CA ILE A 958 -7.79 -9.48 22.09
C ILE A 958 -7.64 -9.35 23.60
N GLU A 959 -6.81 -8.40 24.01
CA GLU A 959 -6.64 -8.00 25.40
C GLU A 959 -7.82 -7.08 25.81
N ASN A 960 -8.47 -7.34 26.95
CA ASN A 960 -9.43 -6.47 27.66
C ASN A 960 -10.84 -6.18 27.07
N GLN A 961 -11.36 -6.98 26.13
CA GLN A 961 -12.78 -7.18 25.74
C GLN A 961 -13.72 -5.97 25.45
N THR A 962 -13.36 -4.71 25.66
CA THR A 962 -14.31 -3.57 25.67
C THR A 962 -14.46 -2.84 24.33
N GLU A 963 -13.40 -2.77 23.51
CA GLU A 963 -13.49 -2.50 22.06
C GLU A 963 -12.18 -2.91 21.39
N ALA A 964 -12.22 -4.05 20.71
CA ALA A 964 -11.06 -4.90 20.53
C ALA A 964 -10.28 -4.63 19.24
N GLY A 965 -9.09 -4.05 19.35
CA GLY A 965 -8.16 -3.86 18.23
C GLY A 965 -6.71 -4.12 18.64
N TYR A 966 -5.85 -4.22 17.63
CA TYR A 966 -4.41 -4.33 17.79
C TYR A 966 -3.82 -3.06 18.41
N TRP A 967 -2.76 -3.17 19.20
CA TRP A 967 -2.20 -2.09 20.02
C TRP A 967 -1.76 -0.86 19.20
N LEU A 968 -1.34 -1.04 17.94
CA LEU A 968 -1.02 0.06 17.03
C LEU A 968 -2.26 0.86 16.58
N ASP A 969 -3.44 0.25 16.57
CA ASP A 969 -4.68 0.94 16.20
C ASP A 969 -5.40 1.50 17.44
N THR A 970 -5.37 0.78 18.56
CA THR A 970 -6.07 1.18 19.78
C THR A 970 -5.23 2.10 20.67
N GLY A 971 -3.91 2.01 20.59
CA GLY A 971 -2.97 2.66 21.51
C GLY A 971 -3.04 2.13 22.94
N VAL A 972 -3.65 0.97 23.15
CA VAL A 972 -3.74 0.33 24.48
C VAL A 972 -2.47 -0.46 24.76
N LEU A 973 -1.85 -0.20 25.90
CA LEU A 973 -0.58 -0.79 26.33
C LEU A 973 -0.67 -1.30 27.77
N GLN A 974 0.12 -2.31 28.10
CA GLN A 974 0.33 -2.75 29.47
C GLN A 974 1.41 -1.89 30.12
N VAL A 975 1.02 -1.12 31.12
CA VAL A 975 1.91 -0.18 31.80
C VAL A 975 2.73 -0.95 32.85
N LYS A 976 3.89 -1.48 32.44
CA LYS A 976 4.82 -2.27 33.28
C LYS A 976 5.77 -1.35 34.06
N LEU A 977 5.23 -0.63 35.05
CA LEU A 977 6.01 0.26 35.90
C LEU A 977 6.55 -0.52 37.10
N GLY A 978 7.86 -0.45 37.30
CA GLY A 978 8.60 -1.19 38.33
C GLY A 978 8.71 -0.45 39.66
#